data_AF-A0AB37QS36-F1
#
_entry.id   AF-A0AB37QS36-F1
#
_cell.length_a   1.000
_cell.length_b   1.000
_cell.length_c   1.000
_cell.angle_alpha   90.00
_cell.angle_beta   90.00
_cell.angle_gamma   90.00
#
_symmetry.space_group_name_H-M   'P 1'
#
loop_
_entity.id
_entity.type
_entity.pdbx_description
1 polymer ?
#
loop_
_entity_poly.entity_id
_entity_poly.type
_entity_poly.pdbx_seq_one_letter_code
_entity_poly.pdbx_strand_id
1 'polypeptide(L)'
;MLPQDVLKDMWTLDFSEQYTRRMERFWSTHSENFCIFAKAHYLVAAGNCLRKGQLSPDDFKHVTCFVVTDPLQPLTLKALLESPPATPGLSVHTLDINGIEAHDMLRIVIADGREVIYWPDAEQPFRVFDNERALYNWLKEQFLSEQAGKALTGHFLRGQAALIKDSASFSSGVSELLAQDWHADVRLINLSQAPIVGDPFIYQRDIARQAMSADARQLLTSNTDLRKQMWMGYLSAFMQVFGGLAPLGWPVALTLVGASFANTGLNIEQAVNGKTPAQRRAGVLGAIINTLYLLFNLPLLMSIRATPEPTQLVRADVVSLPGEIVQGSVPVDLLDNMEGNLLLDSLTPSAAEGRFRSIYSLSNGETWIKLGQLPYRVMFNEQEHCWFIVNPDNPFAFIGGQPVRLGADGEWTLMKPLGLQGGSPMEPQVPSTSAFAPASKPYVAVRSTFWDRYLQTDIFNEQYYSDSALARQKQAMAIWEPTPEDVLESDSSSDGDEVYKDPWHGKHRVFRLGEDEYSGANIKLYTQEDAMFNRFLRTGKRDVNHQVRFIERLADDIHVVGYNNDVELYRGGSGDRGTSGAVFRSGQIKVGDVLVNTDITSFSENPYVVGAFASSRAGAPTNALIAPVTFDDTSVVFVLPKGRYLRATPIAPFSASPEEAESIFLPGCYFQIDSIEEVVGDFYRIMKVQMQEVDRPAQGLTLYDLRTGEPFSRAQYALKLGADAKVLVDRFFPHDPLANLFSPH
;
A
#
# COMPACT_ATOMS: atom_id res chain seq x y z
N MET A 1 -14.59 14.31 -40.70
CA MET A 1 -15.29 13.07 -41.14
C MET A 1 -16.78 13.38 -41.25
N LEU A 2 -17.46 12.99 -42.33
CA LEU A 2 -18.90 13.21 -42.45
C LEU A 2 -19.66 12.06 -41.75
N PRO A 3 -20.79 12.32 -41.05
CA PRO A 3 -21.56 11.29 -40.34
C PRO A 3 -22.01 10.11 -41.21
N GLN A 4 -22.26 10.36 -42.50
CA GLN A 4 -22.66 9.34 -43.47
C GLN A 4 -21.54 8.31 -43.76
N ASP A 5 -20.29 8.75 -43.75
CA ASP A 5 -19.14 7.89 -44.03
C ASP A 5 -18.85 7.02 -42.80
N VAL A 6 -18.97 7.59 -41.59
CA VAL A 6 -18.89 6.85 -40.32
C VAL A 6 -19.97 5.78 -40.23
N LEU A 7 -21.22 6.12 -40.58
CA LEU A 7 -22.33 5.16 -40.59
C LEU A 7 -22.07 4.01 -41.56
N LYS A 8 -21.61 4.32 -42.78
CA LYS A 8 -21.29 3.32 -43.80
C LYS A 8 -20.20 2.37 -43.31
N ASP A 9 -19.14 2.89 -42.70
CA ASP A 9 -18.07 2.09 -42.12
C ASP A 9 -18.57 1.23 -40.95
N MET A 10 -19.42 1.77 -40.06
CA MET A 10 -19.99 1.00 -38.95
C MET A 10 -20.86 -0.17 -39.42
N TRP A 11 -21.60 -0.03 -40.52
CA TRP A 11 -22.41 -1.13 -41.09
C TRP A 11 -21.58 -2.25 -41.72
N THR A 12 -20.31 -2.01 -42.01
CA THR A 12 -19.38 -3.06 -42.49
C THR A 12 -18.76 -3.88 -41.35
N LEU A 13 -18.86 -3.41 -40.10
CA LEU A 13 -18.26 -4.05 -38.93
C LEU A 13 -19.33 -4.80 -38.12
N ASP A 14 -19.24 -6.13 -38.04
CA ASP A 14 -20.06 -6.92 -37.11
C ASP A 14 -19.32 -7.08 -35.77
N PHE A 15 -19.57 -6.15 -34.86
CA PHE A 15 -18.95 -6.11 -33.53
C PHE A 15 -19.29 -7.35 -32.69
N SER A 16 -20.49 -7.91 -32.86
CA SER A 16 -20.94 -9.11 -32.16
C SER A 16 -20.13 -10.34 -32.61
N GLU A 17 -19.94 -10.51 -33.92
CA GLU A 17 -19.14 -11.59 -34.47
C GLU A 17 -17.65 -11.45 -34.13
N GLN A 18 -17.10 -10.22 -34.15
CA GLN A 18 -15.70 -9.97 -33.76
C GLN A 18 -15.45 -10.26 -32.27
N TYR A 19 -16.35 -9.81 -31.39
CA TYR A 19 -16.24 -10.07 -29.96
C TYR A 19 -16.39 -11.56 -29.65
N THR A 20 -17.35 -12.24 -30.27
CA THR A 20 -17.58 -13.68 -30.09
C THR A 20 -16.34 -14.49 -30.49
N ARG A 21 -15.72 -14.19 -31.65
CA ARG A 21 -14.46 -14.83 -32.07
C ARG A 21 -13.31 -14.59 -31.08
N ARG A 22 -13.22 -13.38 -30.52
CA ARG A 22 -12.19 -13.05 -29.53
C ARG A 22 -12.41 -13.78 -28.21
N MET A 23 -13.65 -13.90 -27.76
CA MET A 23 -14.05 -14.68 -26.58
C MET A 23 -13.76 -16.17 -26.77
N GLU A 24 -14.13 -16.75 -27.91
CA GLU A 24 -13.82 -18.15 -28.23
C GLU A 24 -12.31 -18.41 -28.23
N ARG A 25 -11.52 -17.51 -28.83
CA ARG A 25 -10.05 -17.58 -28.81
C ARG A 25 -9.47 -17.44 -27.40
N PHE A 26 -10.05 -16.59 -26.55
CA PHE A 26 -9.64 -16.47 -25.16
C PHE A 26 -9.84 -17.79 -24.41
N TRP A 27 -11.04 -18.36 -24.48
CA TRP A 27 -11.34 -19.63 -23.80
C TRP A 27 -10.53 -20.78 -24.38
N SER A 28 -10.29 -20.85 -25.69
CA SER A 28 -9.45 -21.91 -26.27
C SER A 28 -7.99 -21.82 -25.84
N THR A 29 -7.49 -20.62 -25.51
CA THR A 29 -6.09 -20.38 -25.12
C THR A 29 -5.87 -20.44 -23.61
N HIS A 30 -6.88 -20.06 -22.81
CA HIS A 30 -6.71 -19.83 -21.37
C HIS A 30 -7.64 -20.67 -20.47
N SER A 31 -8.36 -21.64 -21.03
CA SER A 31 -9.24 -22.56 -20.30
C SER A 31 -8.57 -23.22 -19.09
N GLU A 32 -7.36 -23.75 -19.28
CA GLU A 32 -6.60 -24.43 -18.23
C GLU A 32 -6.05 -23.44 -17.19
N ASN A 33 -5.57 -22.28 -17.65
CA ASN A 33 -5.11 -21.21 -16.76
C ASN A 33 -6.21 -20.74 -15.80
N PHE A 34 -7.47 -20.71 -16.25
CA PHE A 34 -8.61 -20.40 -15.38
C PHE A 34 -8.73 -21.43 -14.24
N CYS A 35 -8.68 -22.72 -14.56
CA CYS A 35 -8.80 -23.77 -13.53
C CYS A 35 -7.65 -23.69 -12.51
N ILE A 36 -6.42 -23.50 -12.98
CA ILE A 36 -5.24 -23.34 -12.11
C ILE A 36 -5.44 -22.14 -11.17
N PHE A 37 -5.92 -21.02 -11.72
CA PHE A 37 -6.14 -19.81 -10.94
C PHE A 37 -7.28 -19.97 -9.92
N ALA A 38 -8.38 -20.61 -10.30
CA ALA A 38 -9.49 -20.88 -9.39
C ALA A 38 -9.07 -21.81 -8.23
N LYS A 39 -8.27 -22.85 -8.52
CA LYS A 39 -7.64 -23.71 -7.49
C LYS A 39 -6.74 -22.91 -6.55
N ALA A 40 -5.87 -22.07 -7.11
CA ALA A 40 -4.98 -21.21 -6.34
C ALA A 40 -5.76 -20.29 -5.39
N HIS A 41 -6.78 -19.61 -5.91
CA HIS A 41 -7.65 -18.73 -5.11
C HIS A 41 -8.34 -19.48 -3.97
N TYR A 42 -8.92 -20.64 -4.28
CA TYR A 42 -9.60 -21.47 -3.29
C TYR A 42 -8.68 -21.89 -2.14
N LEU A 43 -7.45 -22.31 -2.45
CA LEU A 43 -6.46 -22.72 -1.43
C LEU A 43 -5.99 -21.55 -0.57
N VAL A 44 -5.78 -20.38 -1.17
CA VAL A 44 -5.44 -19.15 -0.43
C VAL A 44 -6.58 -18.73 0.49
N ALA A 45 -7.83 -18.79 0.00
CA ALA A 45 -9.01 -18.50 0.81
C ALA A 45 -9.13 -19.47 2.00
N ALA A 46 -8.89 -20.77 1.78
CA ALA A 46 -8.92 -21.77 2.83
C ALA A 46 -7.82 -21.52 3.88
N GLY A 47 -6.59 -21.21 3.45
CA GLY A 47 -5.48 -20.93 4.37
C GLY A 47 -5.67 -19.65 5.16
N ASN A 48 -6.28 -18.62 4.56
CA ASN A 48 -6.67 -17.40 5.26
C ASN A 48 -7.76 -17.65 6.31
N CYS A 49 -8.77 -18.47 5.99
CA CYS A 49 -9.80 -18.86 6.95
C CYS A 49 -9.20 -19.67 8.10
N LEU A 50 -8.25 -20.57 7.81
CA LEU A 50 -7.48 -21.25 8.84
C LEU A 50 -6.72 -20.23 9.69
N ARG A 51 -5.94 -19.31 9.12
CA ARG A 51 -5.17 -18.31 9.88
C ARG A 51 -6.04 -17.47 10.83
N LYS A 52 -7.22 -17.05 10.37
CA LYS A 52 -8.20 -16.26 11.15
C LYS A 52 -8.99 -17.10 12.17
N GLY A 53 -8.85 -18.42 12.15
CA GLY A 53 -9.62 -19.34 12.98
C GLY A 53 -11.06 -19.54 12.62
N GLN A 54 -11.40 -19.22 11.37
CA GLN A 54 -12.71 -19.49 10.76
C GLN A 54 -12.80 -20.94 10.24
N LEU A 55 -11.66 -21.61 10.03
CA LEU A 55 -11.58 -23.05 9.80
C LEU A 55 -10.75 -23.72 10.90
N SER A 56 -11.15 -24.93 11.29
CA SER A 56 -10.32 -25.81 12.10
C SER A 56 -9.24 -26.48 11.23
N PRO A 57 -8.12 -26.96 11.81
CA PRO A 57 -7.12 -27.71 11.06
C PRO A 57 -7.68 -28.95 10.36
N ASP A 58 -8.69 -29.60 10.94
CA ASP A 58 -9.33 -30.78 10.36
C ASP A 58 -10.27 -30.38 9.21
N ASP A 59 -11.11 -29.35 9.38
CA ASP A 59 -11.96 -28.87 8.29
C ASP A 59 -11.11 -28.35 7.12
N PHE A 60 -9.99 -27.69 7.40
CA PHE A 60 -9.04 -27.25 6.39
C PHE A 60 -8.50 -28.42 5.54
N LYS A 61 -8.14 -29.56 6.17
CA LYS A 61 -7.71 -30.76 5.43
C LYS A 61 -8.83 -31.29 4.53
N HIS A 62 -10.05 -31.39 5.05
CA HIS A 62 -11.19 -31.89 4.27
C HIS A 62 -11.49 -30.99 3.06
N VAL A 63 -11.49 -29.67 3.23
CA VAL A 63 -11.80 -28.76 2.11
C VAL A 63 -10.67 -28.65 1.09
N THR A 64 -9.43 -29.04 1.41
CA THR A 64 -8.28 -28.93 0.50
C THR A 64 -7.86 -30.24 -0.17
N CYS A 65 -8.24 -31.40 0.38
CA CYS A 65 -7.74 -32.70 -0.09
C CYS A 65 -8.21 -33.10 -1.50
N PHE A 66 -9.32 -32.55 -2.00
CA PHE A 66 -9.76 -32.75 -3.38
C PHE A 66 -9.08 -31.79 -4.38
N VAL A 67 -8.32 -30.81 -3.87
CA VAL A 67 -7.58 -29.83 -4.69
C VAL A 67 -6.11 -30.18 -4.77
N VAL A 68 -5.50 -30.57 -3.64
CA VAL A 68 -4.09 -30.98 -3.55
C VAL A 68 -3.90 -32.14 -2.56
N THR A 69 -2.89 -32.97 -2.82
CA THR A 69 -2.59 -34.18 -2.02
C THR A 69 -2.08 -33.85 -0.61
N ASP A 70 -1.27 -32.80 -0.47
CA ASP A 70 -0.76 -32.33 0.83
C ASP A 70 -0.70 -30.80 0.84
N PRO A 71 -1.63 -30.12 1.54
CA PRO A 71 -1.68 -28.66 1.59
C PRO A 71 -0.57 -28.05 2.47
N LEU A 72 0.19 -28.86 3.21
CA LEU A 72 1.29 -28.42 4.08
C LEU A 72 2.65 -28.37 3.37
N GLN A 73 2.75 -28.91 2.14
CA GLN A 73 3.97 -28.84 1.34
C GLN A 73 3.99 -27.62 0.40
N PRO A 74 5.18 -27.14 -0.01
CA PRO A 74 5.31 -26.11 -1.04
C PRO A 74 4.53 -26.48 -2.30
N LEU A 75 3.53 -25.67 -2.62
CA LEU A 75 2.71 -25.87 -3.80
C LEU A 75 3.53 -25.68 -5.07
N THR A 76 3.36 -26.60 -6.02
CA THR A 76 3.97 -26.54 -7.36
C THR A 76 2.90 -26.42 -8.43
N LEU A 77 3.24 -25.83 -9.58
CA LEU A 77 2.32 -25.76 -10.73
C LEU A 77 1.84 -27.15 -11.15
N LYS A 78 2.72 -28.16 -11.09
CA LYS A 78 2.38 -29.55 -11.38
C LYS A 78 1.28 -30.08 -10.44
N ALA A 79 1.34 -29.75 -9.15
CA ALA A 79 0.32 -30.16 -8.17
C ALA A 79 -1.05 -29.51 -8.42
N LEU A 80 -1.11 -28.32 -9.02
CA LEU A 80 -2.38 -27.64 -9.38
C LEU A 80 -2.98 -28.18 -10.70
N LEU A 81 -2.11 -28.66 -11.60
CA LEU A 81 -2.49 -29.27 -12.87
C LEU A 81 -3.03 -30.70 -12.67
N GLU A 82 -2.48 -31.44 -11.72
CA GLU A 82 -2.94 -32.78 -11.38
C GLU A 82 -4.24 -32.71 -10.55
N SER A 83 -5.15 -33.66 -10.79
CA SER A 83 -6.33 -33.85 -9.95
C SER A 83 -6.05 -34.95 -8.93
N PRO A 84 -6.17 -34.67 -7.62
CA PRO A 84 -6.03 -35.71 -6.61
C PRO A 84 -7.02 -36.85 -6.83
N PRO A 85 -6.70 -38.09 -6.40
CA PRO A 85 -7.66 -39.19 -6.43
C PRO A 85 -8.87 -38.85 -5.56
N ALA A 86 -10.04 -39.39 -5.94
CA ALA A 86 -11.28 -39.21 -5.18
C ALA A 86 -11.07 -39.60 -3.71
N THR A 87 -11.39 -38.68 -2.80
CA THR A 87 -11.29 -38.91 -1.36
C THR A 87 -12.56 -39.63 -0.89
N PRO A 88 -12.47 -40.86 -0.33
CA PRO A 88 -13.64 -41.58 0.15
C PRO A 88 -14.41 -40.77 1.19
N GLY A 89 -15.74 -40.66 1.02
CA GLY A 89 -16.61 -39.96 1.96
C GLY A 89 -16.60 -38.43 1.83
N LEU A 90 -15.96 -37.87 0.80
CA LEU A 90 -16.07 -36.46 0.45
C LEU A 90 -16.69 -36.30 -0.94
N SER A 91 -17.69 -35.43 -1.06
CA SER A 91 -18.30 -35.08 -2.34
C SER A 91 -18.55 -33.58 -2.47
N VAL A 92 -18.34 -33.06 -3.67
CA VAL A 92 -18.58 -31.64 -3.98
C VAL A 92 -19.84 -31.55 -4.84
N HIS A 93 -20.72 -30.63 -4.49
CA HIS A 93 -22.03 -30.40 -5.09
C HIS A 93 -22.21 -28.92 -5.41
N THR A 94 -23.18 -28.62 -6.26
CA THR A 94 -23.78 -27.29 -6.34
C THR A 94 -24.70 -27.08 -5.15
N LEU A 95 -24.90 -25.81 -4.76
CA LEU A 95 -25.97 -25.44 -3.85
C LEU A 95 -27.22 -25.17 -4.68
N ASP A 96 -28.36 -25.79 -4.38
CA ASP A 96 -29.63 -25.48 -5.05
C ASP A 96 -30.75 -25.12 -4.08
N ILE A 97 -31.65 -24.25 -4.53
CA ILE A 97 -32.90 -23.91 -3.85
C ILE A 97 -34.03 -24.15 -4.85
N ASN A 98 -34.91 -25.10 -4.51
CA ASN A 98 -36.02 -25.53 -5.35
C ASN A 98 -35.57 -25.93 -6.77
N GLY A 99 -34.43 -26.64 -6.86
CA GLY A 99 -33.86 -27.09 -8.14
C GLY A 99 -33.17 -26.00 -8.96
N ILE A 100 -33.07 -24.77 -8.46
CA ILE A 100 -32.28 -23.70 -9.07
C ILE A 100 -30.88 -23.71 -8.46
N GLU A 101 -29.88 -24.06 -9.27
CA GLU A 101 -28.49 -24.18 -8.84
C GLU A 101 -27.81 -22.80 -8.76
N ALA A 102 -27.00 -22.60 -7.73
CA ALA A 102 -26.07 -21.48 -7.63
C ALA A 102 -24.93 -21.66 -8.64
N HIS A 103 -24.50 -20.57 -9.26
CA HIS A 103 -23.55 -20.63 -10.39
C HIS A 103 -22.07 -20.54 -9.97
N ASP A 104 -21.78 -20.07 -8.76
CA ASP A 104 -20.42 -19.77 -8.27
C ASP A 104 -20.14 -20.28 -6.85
N MET A 105 -21.13 -20.89 -6.19
CA MET A 105 -20.98 -21.48 -4.85
C MET A 105 -20.76 -22.98 -4.92
N LEU A 106 -19.92 -23.52 -4.04
CA LEU A 106 -19.71 -24.96 -3.89
C LEU A 106 -20.19 -25.44 -2.52
N ARG A 107 -20.80 -26.62 -2.49
CA ARG A 107 -21.18 -27.33 -1.28
C ARG A 107 -20.34 -28.60 -1.16
N ILE A 108 -19.61 -28.73 -0.06
CA ILE A 108 -18.71 -29.85 0.21
C ILE A 108 -19.33 -30.66 1.33
N VAL A 109 -19.60 -31.94 1.07
CA VAL A 109 -20.19 -32.86 2.04
C VAL A 109 -19.10 -33.82 2.51
N ILE A 110 -18.94 -33.93 3.84
CA ILE A 110 -17.88 -34.71 4.50
C ILE A 110 -18.50 -35.95 5.19
N ALA A 111 -17.67 -36.97 5.41
CA ALA A 111 -18.02 -38.25 6.01
C ALA A 111 -18.40 -38.14 7.49
N ASP A 112 -19.66 -37.81 7.75
CA ASP A 112 -20.34 -37.69 9.07
C ASP A 112 -21.63 -36.86 8.96
N GLY A 113 -21.89 -36.24 7.80
CA GLY A 113 -23.03 -35.36 7.55
C GLY A 113 -22.67 -33.88 7.65
N ARG A 114 -21.41 -33.54 8.00
CA ARG A 114 -20.92 -32.17 8.04
C ARG A 114 -20.86 -31.58 6.64
N GLU A 115 -21.25 -30.31 6.53
CA GLU A 115 -21.29 -29.59 5.25
C GLU A 115 -20.44 -28.31 5.31
N VAL A 116 -19.80 -27.98 4.20
CA VAL A 116 -19.06 -26.73 4.04
C VAL A 116 -19.55 -26.00 2.80
N ILE A 117 -19.93 -24.74 2.96
CA ILE A 117 -20.23 -23.85 1.84
C ILE A 117 -18.99 -23.02 1.54
N TYR A 118 -18.51 -23.13 0.30
CA TYR A 118 -17.55 -22.20 -0.28
C TYR A 118 -18.32 -21.11 -1.03
N TRP A 119 -18.23 -19.89 -0.50
CA TRP A 119 -18.78 -18.67 -1.08
C TRP A 119 -17.60 -17.73 -1.41
N PRO A 120 -17.16 -17.67 -2.67
CA PRO A 120 -15.91 -16.98 -3.03
C PRO A 120 -15.84 -15.51 -2.61
N ASP A 121 -16.96 -14.79 -2.66
CA ASP A 121 -17.01 -13.33 -2.44
C ASP A 121 -17.36 -12.93 -0.99
N ALA A 122 -17.61 -13.89 -0.11
CA ALA A 122 -17.95 -13.60 1.29
C ALA A 122 -16.71 -13.17 2.10
N GLU A 123 -16.93 -12.33 3.14
CA GLU A 123 -15.87 -11.96 4.10
C GLU A 123 -15.26 -13.20 4.79
N GLN A 124 -16.09 -14.23 4.95
CA GLN A 124 -15.70 -15.58 5.35
C GLN A 124 -16.04 -16.55 4.20
N PRO A 125 -15.09 -16.85 3.30
CA PRO A 125 -15.35 -17.69 2.14
C PRO A 125 -15.75 -19.13 2.44
N PHE A 126 -15.36 -19.66 3.61
CA PHE A 126 -15.72 -21.01 4.04
C PHE A 126 -16.59 -20.96 5.29
N ARG A 127 -17.80 -21.49 5.20
CA ARG A 127 -18.70 -21.71 6.35
C ARG A 127 -18.92 -23.20 6.57
N VAL A 128 -18.62 -23.67 7.77
CA VAL A 128 -18.79 -25.06 8.20
C VAL A 128 -20.10 -25.21 8.97
N PHE A 129 -20.83 -26.29 8.70
CA PHE A 129 -22.11 -26.64 9.31
C PHE A 129 -22.06 -28.07 9.81
N ASP A 130 -22.56 -28.31 11.02
CA ASP A 130 -22.56 -29.65 11.63
C ASP A 130 -23.38 -30.66 10.84
N ASN A 131 -24.42 -30.20 10.13
CA ASN A 131 -25.31 -31.01 9.31
C ASN A 131 -26.16 -30.16 8.37
N GLU A 132 -26.90 -30.82 7.47
CA GLU A 132 -27.87 -30.21 6.55
C GLU A 132 -28.87 -29.28 7.26
N ARG A 133 -29.33 -29.62 8.47
CA ARG A 133 -30.27 -28.79 9.23
C ARG A 133 -29.66 -27.45 9.61
N ALA A 134 -28.38 -27.43 10.02
CA ALA A 134 -27.67 -26.20 10.33
C ALA A 134 -27.50 -25.32 9.08
N LEU A 135 -27.20 -25.93 7.93
CA LEU A 135 -27.15 -25.22 6.64
C LEU A 135 -28.52 -24.61 6.28
N TYR A 136 -29.60 -25.38 6.42
CA TYR A 136 -30.96 -24.91 6.14
C TYR A 136 -31.34 -23.69 6.98
N ASN A 137 -31.08 -23.76 8.29
CA ASN A 137 -31.36 -22.66 9.20
C ASN A 137 -30.55 -21.41 8.86
N TRP A 138 -29.27 -21.57 8.52
CA TRP A 138 -28.43 -20.46 8.09
C TRP A 138 -28.95 -19.81 6.81
N LEU A 139 -29.36 -20.59 5.81
CA LEU A 139 -29.98 -20.04 4.58
C LEU A 139 -31.27 -19.28 4.91
N LYS A 140 -32.11 -19.82 5.79
CA LYS A 140 -33.32 -19.14 6.29
C LYS A 140 -32.97 -17.79 6.92
N GLU A 141 -31.94 -17.72 7.76
CA GLU A 141 -31.45 -16.45 8.34
C GLU A 141 -30.95 -15.46 7.28
N GLN A 142 -30.25 -15.92 6.24
CA GLN A 142 -29.79 -15.04 5.16
C GLN A 142 -30.97 -14.39 4.42
N PHE A 143 -32.01 -15.15 4.11
CA PHE A 143 -33.18 -14.62 3.40
C PHE A 143 -34.16 -13.82 4.27
N LEU A 144 -34.08 -13.94 5.61
CA LEU A 144 -34.79 -13.04 6.53
C LEU A 144 -34.23 -11.62 6.52
N SER A 145 -32.94 -11.46 6.20
CA SER A 145 -32.31 -10.16 6.02
C SER A 145 -32.51 -9.67 4.58
N GLU A 146 -33.08 -8.48 4.40
CA GLU A 146 -33.27 -7.88 3.07
C GLU A 146 -31.95 -7.72 2.30
N GLN A 147 -30.88 -7.26 2.96
CA GLN A 147 -29.58 -7.05 2.34
C GLN A 147 -28.88 -8.36 1.97
N ALA A 148 -28.72 -9.27 2.94
CA ALA A 148 -28.11 -10.58 2.73
C ALA A 148 -28.91 -11.45 1.73
N GLY A 149 -30.24 -11.47 1.81
CA GLY A 149 -31.10 -12.22 0.90
C GLY A 149 -31.01 -11.71 -0.53
N LYS A 150 -30.92 -10.39 -0.74
CA LYS A 150 -30.70 -9.80 -2.07
C LYS A 150 -29.32 -10.16 -2.63
N ALA A 151 -28.28 -10.12 -1.81
CA ALA A 151 -26.94 -10.53 -2.21
C ALA A 151 -26.93 -12.02 -2.61
N LEU A 152 -27.50 -12.89 -1.77
CA LEU A 152 -27.58 -14.32 -2.00
C LEU A 152 -28.40 -14.67 -3.26
N THR A 153 -29.50 -13.97 -3.52
CA THR A 153 -30.31 -14.13 -4.74
C THR A 153 -29.50 -13.94 -6.02
N GLY A 154 -28.51 -13.04 -6.01
CA GLY A 154 -27.64 -12.79 -7.17
C GLY A 154 -26.83 -14.02 -7.60
N HIS A 155 -26.54 -14.94 -6.68
CA HIS A 155 -25.81 -16.19 -6.93
C HIS A 155 -26.68 -17.27 -7.61
N PHE A 156 -28.00 -17.13 -7.60
CA PHE A 156 -28.93 -18.05 -8.26
C PHE A 156 -29.53 -17.47 -9.55
N LEU A 157 -29.87 -16.18 -9.54
CA LEU A 157 -30.58 -15.53 -10.64
C LEU A 157 -29.66 -14.54 -11.37
N ARG A 158 -28.80 -15.07 -12.24
CA ARG A 158 -27.87 -14.26 -13.04
C ARG A 158 -28.41 -13.91 -14.42
N GLY A 159 -28.46 -12.61 -14.72
CA GLY A 159 -28.83 -12.10 -16.04
C GLY A 159 -30.33 -12.13 -16.32
N GLN A 160 -30.75 -11.47 -17.40
CA GLN A 160 -32.17 -11.25 -17.67
C GLN A 160 -32.92 -12.54 -18.04
N ALA A 161 -32.24 -13.50 -18.67
CA ALA A 161 -32.83 -14.78 -19.04
C ALA A 161 -33.20 -15.64 -17.82
N ALA A 162 -32.31 -15.76 -16.82
CA ALA A 162 -32.58 -16.48 -15.57
C ALA A 162 -33.65 -15.76 -14.74
N LEU A 163 -33.64 -14.42 -14.71
CA LEU A 163 -34.68 -13.62 -14.06
C LEU A 163 -36.06 -13.85 -14.68
N ILE A 164 -36.17 -14.05 -15.98
CA ILE A 164 -37.45 -14.32 -16.65
C ILE A 164 -37.89 -15.77 -16.42
N LYS A 165 -36.95 -16.72 -16.54
CA LYS A 165 -37.25 -18.15 -16.54
C LYS A 165 -37.45 -18.71 -15.13
N ASP A 166 -36.55 -18.37 -14.21
CA ASP A 166 -36.36 -19.11 -12.96
C ASP A 166 -36.77 -18.30 -11.71
N SER A 167 -36.98 -16.97 -11.83
CA SER A 167 -37.29 -16.08 -10.69
C SER A 167 -38.55 -16.46 -9.92
N ALA A 168 -39.63 -16.88 -10.62
CA ALA A 168 -40.86 -17.30 -9.95
C ALA A 168 -40.65 -18.58 -9.12
N SER A 169 -39.94 -19.57 -9.68
CA SER A 169 -39.63 -20.83 -9.00
C SER A 169 -38.70 -20.61 -7.82
N PHE A 170 -37.67 -19.78 -7.99
CA PHE A 170 -36.73 -19.40 -6.95
C PHE A 170 -37.42 -18.64 -5.81
N SER A 171 -38.25 -17.65 -6.13
CA SER A 171 -38.99 -16.87 -5.13
C SER A 171 -40.00 -17.73 -4.35
N SER A 172 -40.63 -18.70 -5.02
CA SER A 172 -41.47 -19.71 -4.33
C SER A 172 -40.63 -20.56 -3.39
N GLY A 173 -39.46 -21.03 -3.85
CA GLY A 173 -38.53 -21.80 -3.04
C GLY A 173 -38.07 -21.04 -1.79
N VAL A 174 -37.67 -19.77 -1.94
CA VAL A 174 -37.30 -18.91 -0.81
C VAL A 174 -38.50 -18.68 0.14
N SER A 175 -39.70 -18.49 -0.40
CA SER A 175 -40.91 -18.31 0.43
C SER A 175 -41.22 -19.56 1.26
N GLU A 176 -41.09 -20.75 0.66
CA GLU A 176 -41.24 -22.04 1.34
C GLU A 176 -40.15 -22.26 2.39
N LEU A 177 -38.91 -21.87 2.10
CA LEU A 177 -37.76 -21.94 3.01
C LEU A 177 -37.99 -21.09 4.26
N LEU A 178 -38.57 -19.90 4.09
CA LEU A 178 -38.89 -19.00 5.18
C LEU A 178 -40.11 -19.48 5.99
N ALA A 179 -41.09 -20.11 5.33
CA ALA A 179 -42.33 -20.56 5.96
C ALA A 179 -42.20 -21.88 6.72
N GLN A 180 -41.34 -22.79 6.28
CA GLN A 180 -41.21 -24.15 6.85
C GLN A 180 -40.01 -24.26 7.78
N ASP A 181 -40.12 -25.12 8.78
CA ASP A 181 -38.95 -25.58 9.55
C ASP A 181 -38.32 -26.78 8.86
N TRP A 182 -37.03 -26.99 9.12
CA TRP A 182 -36.32 -28.12 8.53
C TRP A 182 -36.95 -29.47 8.95
N HIS A 183 -37.22 -30.32 7.96
CA HIS A 183 -37.64 -31.70 8.12
C HIS A 183 -36.90 -32.59 7.12
N ALA A 184 -36.56 -33.82 7.50
CA ALA A 184 -35.81 -34.75 6.65
C ALA A 184 -36.54 -35.11 5.33
N ASP A 185 -37.86 -34.94 5.28
CA ASP A 185 -38.69 -35.20 4.11
C ASP A 185 -38.83 -33.98 3.17
N VAL A 186 -38.45 -32.77 3.63
CA VAL A 186 -38.54 -31.52 2.86
C VAL A 186 -37.24 -31.32 2.08
N ARG A 187 -37.28 -31.62 0.77
CA ARG A 187 -36.14 -31.49 -0.15
C ARG A 187 -36.14 -30.16 -0.90
N LEU A 188 -36.23 -29.07 -0.16
CA LEU A 188 -36.25 -27.72 -0.74
C LEU A 188 -34.86 -27.22 -1.12
N ILE A 189 -33.84 -27.67 -0.39
CA ILE A 189 -32.44 -27.37 -0.64
C ILE A 189 -31.77 -28.64 -1.15
N ASN A 190 -30.89 -28.52 -2.14
CA ASN A 190 -30.14 -29.65 -2.70
C ASN A 190 -31.05 -30.75 -3.28
N LEU A 191 -32.11 -30.34 -3.99
CA LEU A 191 -33.02 -31.24 -4.71
C LEU A 191 -32.24 -32.08 -5.72
N SER A 192 -31.23 -31.48 -6.36
CA SER A 192 -30.22 -32.19 -7.15
C SER A 192 -29.11 -32.69 -6.22
N GLN A 193 -29.26 -33.91 -5.68
CA GLN A 193 -28.23 -34.54 -4.84
C GLN A 193 -27.02 -35.07 -5.64
N ALA A 194 -26.91 -34.73 -6.92
CA ALA A 194 -25.83 -35.22 -7.77
C ALA A 194 -24.51 -34.52 -7.41
N PRO A 195 -23.41 -35.25 -7.20
CA PRO A 195 -22.09 -34.63 -7.06
C PRO A 195 -21.62 -34.08 -8.40
N ILE A 196 -20.83 -33.02 -8.36
CA ILE A 196 -20.11 -32.51 -9.52
C ILE A 196 -19.12 -33.60 -9.97
N VAL A 197 -19.25 -34.03 -11.22
CA VAL A 197 -18.41 -35.09 -11.78
C VAL A 197 -17.05 -34.53 -12.18
N GLY A 198 -15.98 -35.11 -11.63
CA GLY A 198 -14.61 -34.71 -11.93
C GLY A 198 -14.14 -33.51 -11.11
N ASP A 199 -13.29 -32.67 -11.69
CA ASP A 199 -12.71 -31.50 -11.04
C ASP A 199 -13.74 -30.35 -10.93
N PRO A 200 -14.11 -29.90 -9.71
CA PRO A 200 -15.10 -28.82 -9.52
C PRO A 200 -14.70 -27.49 -10.17
N PHE A 201 -13.41 -27.25 -10.37
CA PHE A 201 -12.92 -26.02 -11.01
C PHE A 201 -13.11 -26.05 -12.53
N ILE A 202 -13.19 -27.24 -13.14
CA ILE A 202 -13.61 -27.42 -14.54
C ILE A 202 -15.09 -27.06 -14.68
N TYR A 203 -15.93 -27.49 -13.73
CA TYR A 203 -17.34 -27.10 -13.71
C TYR A 203 -17.50 -25.57 -13.61
N GLN A 204 -16.82 -24.93 -12.66
CA GLN A 204 -16.85 -23.47 -12.51
C GLN A 204 -16.37 -22.73 -13.77
N ARG A 205 -15.34 -23.24 -14.44
CA ARG A 205 -14.87 -22.71 -15.72
C ARG A 205 -15.96 -22.74 -16.79
N ASP A 206 -16.64 -23.88 -16.91
CA ASP A 206 -17.67 -24.05 -17.93
C ASP A 206 -18.88 -23.15 -17.66
N ILE A 207 -19.24 -22.97 -16.39
CA ILE A 207 -20.24 -21.98 -15.98
C ILE A 207 -19.79 -20.55 -16.32
N ALA A 208 -18.56 -20.15 -15.98
CA ALA A 208 -18.02 -18.83 -16.29
C ALA A 208 -17.99 -18.56 -17.81
N ARG A 209 -17.62 -19.55 -18.62
CA ARG A 209 -17.65 -19.48 -20.08
C ARG A 209 -19.07 -19.33 -20.62
N GLN A 210 -20.03 -20.09 -20.09
CA GLN A 210 -21.44 -20.00 -20.48
C GLN A 210 -22.03 -18.64 -20.12
N ALA A 211 -21.76 -18.14 -18.90
CA ALA A 211 -22.18 -16.82 -18.44
C ALA A 211 -21.63 -15.72 -19.34
N MET A 212 -20.32 -15.71 -19.61
CA MET A 212 -19.69 -14.74 -20.51
C MET A 212 -20.30 -14.77 -21.92
N SER A 213 -20.65 -15.96 -22.41
CA SER A 213 -21.29 -16.12 -23.72
C SER A 213 -22.74 -15.61 -23.73
N ALA A 214 -23.47 -15.80 -22.64
CA ALA A 214 -24.83 -15.29 -22.48
C ALA A 214 -24.84 -13.75 -22.39
N ASP A 215 -23.93 -13.18 -21.60
CA ASP A 215 -23.77 -11.73 -21.43
C ASP A 215 -23.38 -11.07 -22.76
N ALA A 216 -22.47 -11.68 -23.53
CA ALA A 216 -22.09 -11.19 -24.84
C ALA A 216 -23.29 -11.12 -25.82
N ARG A 217 -24.17 -12.12 -25.82
CA ARG A 217 -25.39 -12.12 -26.66
C ARG A 217 -26.42 -11.09 -26.20
N GLN A 218 -26.49 -10.80 -24.90
CA GLN A 218 -27.40 -9.80 -24.35
C GLN A 218 -26.93 -8.38 -24.62
N LEU A 219 -25.62 -8.12 -24.52
CA LEU A 219 -25.03 -6.79 -24.63
C LEU A 219 -24.67 -6.38 -26.06
N LEU A 220 -24.44 -7.32 -26.97
CA LEU A 220 -24.00 -7.04 -28.34
C LEU A 220 -25.09 -7.38 -29.36
N THR A 221 -25.66 -6.35 -29.97
CA THR A 221 -26.62 -6.50 -31.07
C THR A 221 -25.89 -6.82 -32.37
N SER A 222 -26.26 -7.89 -33.07
CA SER A 222 -25.65 -8.22 -34.37
C SER A 222 -26.16 -7.28 -35.46
N ASN A 223 -25.38 -7.12 -36.54
CA ASN A 223 -25.82 -6.34 -37.71
C ASN A 223 -27.09 -6.94 -38.36
N THR A 224 -27.31 -8.24 -38.18
CA THR A 224 -28.49 -8.96 -38.64
C THR A 224 -29.73 -8.59 -37.82
N ASP A 225 -29.59 -8.42 -36.51
CA ASP A 225 -30.67 -8.02 -35.59
C ASP A 225 -31.00 -6.53 -35.74
N LEU A 226 -29.99 -5.69 -35.96
CA LEU A 226 -30.15 -4.28 -36.31
C LEU A 226 -30.87 -4.10 -37.66
N ARG A 227 -30.54 -4.90 -38.70
CA ARG A 227 -31.25 -4.87 -39.99
C ARG A 227 -32.71 -5.35 -39.89
N LYS A 228 -33.01 -6.31 -39.00
CA LYS A 228 -34.39 -6.74 -38.71
C LYS A 228 -35.18 -5.65 -37.96
N GLN A 229 -34.56 -4.93 -37.04
CA GLN A 229 -35.19 -3.86 -36.27
C GLN A 229 -35.35 -2.54 -37.06
N MET A 230 -34.44 -2.24 -38.00
CA MET A 230 -34.53 -1.06 -38.89
C MET A 230 -35.76 -1.04 -39.79
N TRP A 231 -36.40 -2.19 -40.05
CA TRP A 231 -37.64 -2.25 -40.82
C TRP A 231 -38.86 -1.66 -40.08
N MET A 232 -38.72 -1.25 -38.80
CA MET A 232 -39.83 -0.78 -37.97
C MET A 232 -39.69 0.62 -37.34
N GLY A 233 -38.67 1.42 -37.63
CA GLY A 233 -38.71 2.82 -37.16
C GLY A 233 -37.40 3.56 -37.19
N TYR A 234 -37.39 4.71 -37.86
CA TYR A 234 -36.21 5.53 -38.13
C TYR A 234 -35.64 6.24 -36.88
N LEU A 235 -34.32 6.16 -36.78
CA LEU A 235 -33.35 7.13 -36.26
C LEU A 235 -33.39 7.51 -34.76
N SER A 236 -34.53 7.42 -34.06
CA SER A 236 -34.59 7.67 -32.62
C SER A 236 -33.91 6.57 -31.79
N ALA A 237 -33.95 5.32 -32.27
CA ALA A 237 -33.26 4.20 -31.62
C ALA A 237 -31.73 4.28 -31.74
N PHE A 238 -31.23 5.01 -32.76
CA PHE A 238 -29.79 5.10 -33.03
C PHE A 238 -29.03 5.89 -31.95
N MET A 239 -29.64 6.93 -31.34
CA MET A 239 -29.00 7.71 -30.27
C MET A 239 -29.10 7.07 -28.87
N GLN A 240 -30.13 6.27 -28.59
CA GLN A 240 -30.23 5.54 -27.32
C GLN A 240 -29.34 4.28 -27.25
N VAL A 241 -29.01 3.68 -28.39
CA VAL A 241 -28.21 2.43 -28.45
C VAL A 241 -26.71 2.69 -28.22
N PHE A 242 -26.19 3.88 -28.55
CA PHE A 242 -24.75 4.18 -28.46
C PHE A 242 -24.31 4.98 -27.22
N GLY A 243 -25.23 5.67 -26.54
CA GLY A 243 -24.95 6.30 -25.24
C GLY A 243 -24.55 5.31 -24.14
N GLY A 244 -24.87 4.02 -24.33
CA GLY A 244 -24.52 2.92 -23.43
C GLY A 244 -23.25 2.15 -23.81
N LEU A 245 -22.47 2.56 -24.82
CA LEU A 245 -21.28 1.82 -25.28
C LEU A 245 -19.93 2.35 -24.75
N ALA A 246 -19.95 3.37 -23.89
CA ALA A 246 -18.78 3.72 -23.07
C ALA A 246 -18.17 2.55 -22.25
N PRO A 247 -18.92 1.49 -21.85
CA PRO A 247 -18.34 0.32 -21.20
C PRO A 247 -17.68 -0.68 -22.16
N LEU A 248 -17.78 -0.52 -23.48
CA LEU A 248 -17.33 -1.54 -24.46
C LEU A 248 -15.84 -1.46 -24.84
N GLY A 249 -15.08 -0.56 -24.24
CA GLY A 249 -13.63 -0.73 -24.18
C GLY A 249 -13.28 -1.84 -23.20
N TRP A 250 -12.48 -2.82 -23.64
CA TRP A 250 -11.64 -3.71 -22.80
C TRP A 250 -11.45 -3.15 -21.36
N PRO A 251 -12.00 -3.73 -20.26
CA PRO A 251 -11.99 -5.15 -19.89
C PRO A 251 -13.26 -5.66 -19.12
N VAL A 252 -14.49 -5.46 -19.60
CA VAL A 252 -15.69 -6.00 -18.90
C VAL A 252 -15.77 -7.55 -18.92
N ALA A 253 -15.08 -8.18 -19.86
CA ALA A 253 -14.86 -9.64 -19.87
C ALA A 253 -13.99 -10.14 -18.70
N LEU A 254 -13.04 -9.32 -18.23
CA LEU A 254 -12.18 -9.65 -17.09
C LEU A 254 -12.81 -9.26 -15.76
N THR A 255 -13.76 -8.32 -15.72
CA THR A 255 -14.67 -8.24 -14.57
C THR A 255 -15.56 -9.46 -14.48
N LEU A 256 -15.77 -10.23 -15.56
CA LEU A 256 -16.58 -11.46 -15.53
C LEU A 256 -15.82 -12.68 -14.98
N VAL A 257 -14.51 -12.74 -15.22
CA VAL A 257 -13.61 -13.67 -14.51
C VAL A 257 -13.29 -13.12 -13.12
N GLY A 258 -13.12 -11.81 -12.94
CA GLY A 258 -12.76 -11.17 -11.67
C GLY A 258 -13.92 -10.93 -10.68
N ALA A 259 -15.18 -10.89 -11.13
CA ALA A 259 -16.35 -10.71 -10.26
C ALA A 259 -16.82 -12.01 -9.60
N SER A 260 -16.18 -13.16 -9.88
CA SER A 260 -16.33 -14.40 -9.12
C SER A 260 -15.22 -14.60 -8.09
N PHE A 261 -14.35 -13.60 -7.90
CA PHE A 261 -13.14 -13.64 -7.05
C PHE A 261 -13.01 -12.38 -6.17
N ALA A 262 -14.14 -11.86 -5.71
CA ALA A 262 -14.28 -10.58 -5.05
C ALA A 262 -14.25 -10.68 -3.51
N ASN A 263 -13.11 -11.07 -2.91
CA ASN A 263 -12.79 -10.58 -1.55
C ASN A 263 -11.33 -10.70 -1.05
N THR A 264 -10.35 -10.18 -1.81
CA THR A 264 -9.08 -9.73 -1.21
C THR A 264 -8.89 -8.24 -1.45
N GLY A 265 -9.21 -7.44 -0.44
CA GLY A 265 -9.34 -5.97 -0.49
C GLY A 265 -8.06 -5.16 -0.67
N LEU A 266 -7.21 -5.48 -1.66
CA LEU A 266 -6.08 -4.61 -2.01
C LEU A 266 -5.95 -4.25 -3.50
N ASN A 267 -6.73 -4.85 -4.41
CA ASN A 267 -6.67 -4.52 -5.85
C ASN A 267 -8.04 -4.35 -6.54
N ILE A 268 -9.13 -4.35 -5.76
CA ILE A 268 -10.52 -4.47 -6.27
C ILE A 268 -11.05 -3.11 -6.77
N GLU A 269 -10.77 -2.03 -6.04
CA GLU A 269 -11.30 -0.70 -6.39
C GLU A 269 -10.74 -0.23 -7.75
N GLN A 270 -9.49 -0.55 -8.07
CA GLN A 270 -8.88 -0.19 -9.35
C GLN A 270 -9.35 -1.10 -10.50
N ALA A 271 -9.62 -2.39 -10.25
CA ALA A 271 -10.13 -3.34 -11.25
C ALA A 271 -11.56 -3.01 -11.70
N VAL A 272 -12.40 -2.53 -10.77
CA VAL A 272 -13.82 -2.23 -10.99
C VAL A 272 -14.06 -0.74 -11.30
N ASN A 273 -13.44 0.17 -10.54
CA ASN A 273 -13.67 1.62 -10.64
C ASN A 273 -12.52 2.37 -11.33
N GLY A 274 -11.51 1.67 -11.88
CA GLY A 274 -10.41 2.30 -12.60
C GLY A 274 -10.91 3.18 -13.75
N LYS A 275 -10.58 4.47 -13.69
CA LYS A 275 -11.03 5.49 -14.65
C LYS A 275 -10.52 5.21 -16.06
N THR A 276 -9.40 4.48 -16.19
CA THR A 276 -8.80 4.10 -17.48
C THR A 276 -8.74 2.58 -17.70
N PRO A 277 -8.72 2.10 -18.96
CA PRO A 277 -8.51 0.68 -19.28
C PRO A 277 -7.20 0.09 -18.72
N ALA A 278 -6.16 0.91 -18.58
CA ALA A 278 -4.87 0.51 -18.02
C ALA A 278 -4.95 0.27 -16.51
N GLN A 279 -5.61 1.15 -15.77
CA GLN A 279 -5.87 1.00 -14.33
C GLN A 279 -6.70 -0.25 -14.04
N ARG A 280 -7.77 -0.48 -14.82
CA ARG A 280 -8.59 -1.70 -14.69
C ARG A 280 -7.78 -2.98 -14.97
N ARG A 281 -6.89 -2.96 -15.95
CA ARG A 281 -5.97 -4.08 -16.26
C ARG A 281 -4.95 -4.31 -15.15
N ALA A 282 -4.40 -3.26 -14.56
CA ALA A 282 -3.45 -3.34 -13.45
C ALA A 282 -4.10 -3.96 -12.20
N GLY A 283 -5.33 -3.54 -11.85
CA GLY A 283 -6.08 -4.12 -10.73
C GLY A 283 -6.34 -5.63 -10.91
N VAL A 284 -6.71 -6.08 -12.11
CA VAL A 284 -6.89 -7.51 -12.40
C VAL A 284 -5.57 -8.29 -12.31
N LEU A 285 -4.48 -7.76 -12.87
CA LEU A 285 -3.16 -8.42 -12.80
C LEU A 285 -2.60 -8.46 -11.37
N GLY A 286 -2.82 -7.40 -10.58
CA GLY A 286 -2.43 -7.35 -9.17
C GLY A 286 -3.19 -8.35 -8.30
N ALA A 287 -4.50 -8.51 -8.52
CA ALA A 287 -5.28 -9.55 -7.85
C ALA A 287 -4.76 -10.97 -8.18
N ILE A 288 -4.39 -11.21 -9.44
CA ILE A 288 -3.84 -12.50 -9.87
C ILE A 288 -2.48 -12.77 -9.21
N ILE A 289 -1.56 -11.81 -9.25
CA ILE A 289 -0.20 -12.00 -8.73
C ILE A 289 -0.18 -12.11 -7.21
N ASN A 290 -0.99 -11.33 -6.49
CA ASN A 290 -1.13 -11.47 -5.04
C ASN A 290 -1.67 -12.84 -4.64
N THR A 291 -2.66 -13.37 -5.38
CA THR A 291 -3.18 -14.72 -5.16
C THR A 291 -2.10 -15.77 -5.36
N LEU A 292 -1.29 -15.66 -6.42
CA LEU A 292 -0.18 -16.58 -6.66
C LEU A 292 0.91 -16.47 -5.58
N TYR A 293 1.25 -15.25 -5.15
CA TYR A 293 2.22 -15.01 -4.08
C TYR A 293 1.78 -15.63 -2.75
N LEU A 294 0.52 -15.42 -2.34
CA LEU A 294 -0.03 -16.00 -1.13
C LEU A 294 -0.09 -17.53 -1.21
N LEU A 295 -0.37 -18.08 -2.40
CA LEU A 295 -0.39 -19.53 -2.61
C LEU A 295 0.99 -20.16 -2.39
N PHE A 296 2.04 -19.57 -2.96
CA PHE A 296 3.41 -20.10 -2.80
C PHE A 296 3.95 -19.93 -1.37
N ASN A 297 3.40 -18.98 -0.60
CA ASN A 297 3.74 -18.77 0.81
C ASN A 297 2.78 -19.45 1.79
N LEU A 298 1.78 -20.21 1.30
CA LEU A 298 0.76 -20.85 2.15
C LEU A 298 1.36 -21.73 3.27
N PRO A 299 2.37 -22.59 3.02
CA PRO A 299 2.95 -23.42 4.08
C PRO A 299 3.61 -22.61 5.19
N LEU A 300 4.25 -21.49 4.85
CA LEU A 300 4.86 -20.56 5.80
C LEU A 300 3.78 -19.83 6.62
N LEU A 301 2.69 -19.42 5.98
CA LEU A 301 1.57 -18.77 6.68
C LEU A 301 0.84 -19.72 7.65
N MET A 302 0.84 -21.02 7.36
CA MET A 302 0.21 -22.03 8.21
C MET A 302 1.06 -22.45 9.41
N SER A 303 2.40 -22.35 9.33
CA SER A 303 3.28 -22.69 10.46
C SER A 303 3.13 -21.73 11.65
N ILE A 304 2.67 -20.49 11.40
CA ILE A 304 2.44 -19.45 12.41
C ILE A 304 1.28 -19.81 13.36
N ARG A 305 0.31 -20.64 12.93
CA ARG A 305 -0.86 -21.02 13.74
C ARG A 305 -0.67 -22.31 14.55
N ALA A 306 0.46 -23.01 14.39
CA ALA A 306 0.75 -24.21 15.17
C ALA A 306 1.15 -23.92 16.64
N THR A 307 1.15 -22.65 17.06
CA THR A 307 1.28 -22.24 18.46
C THR A 307 -0.06 -21.64 18.94
N PRO A 308 -0.79 -22.31 19.85
CA PRO A 308 -2.11 -21.85 20.29
C PRO A 308 -2.00 -20.91 21.50
N GLU A 309 -2.76 -19.81 21.52
CA GLU A 309 -3.45 -19.22 22.68
C GLU A 309 -4.33 -18.02 22.22
N PRO A 310 -5.62 -17.91 22.60
CA PRO A 310 -6.55 -16.88 22.11
C PRO A 310 -6.88 -15.79 23.16
N THR A 311 -7.18 -14.54 22.75
CA THR A 311 -7.93 -13.61 23.61
C THR A 311 -8.73 -12.55 22.82
N GLN A 312 -9.96 -12.29 23.29
CA GLN A 312 -11.05 -11.52 22.68
C GLN A 312 -10.95 -9.99 22.88
N LEU A 313 -11.57 -9.24 21.95
CA LEU A 313 -11.75 -7.76 21.91
C LEU A 313 -13.10 -7.31 22.49
N VAL A 314 -13.15 -6.18 23.21
CA VAL A 314 -14.37 -5.37 23.45
C VAL A 314 -14.05 -3.86 23.30
N ARG A 315 -15.07 -3.08 22.89
CA ARG A 315 -15.04 -1.81 22.15
C ARG A 315 -15.50 -0.60 23.00
N ALA A 316 -15.04 0.60 22.59
CA ALA A 316 -15.79 1.88 22.45
C ALA A 316 -15.66 3.05 23.51
N ASP A 317 -15.20 4.20 22.98
CA ASP A 317 -15.86 5.54 22.91
C ASP A 317 -15.49 6.78 23.79
N VAL A 318 -14.75 7.72 23.14
CA VAL A 318 -14.89 9.20 22.88
C VAL A 318 -15.02 10.28 24.02
N VAL A 319 -14.14 11.32 23.98
CA VAL A 319 -14.38 12.81 23.83
C VAL A 319 -13.43 13.73 24.65
N SER A 320 -12.57 14.45 23.90
CA SER A 320 -12.08 15.87 23.88
C SER A 320 -11.88 16.82 25.11
N LEU A 321 -10.62 17.33 25.24
CA LEU A 321 -10.04 18.73 25.31
C LEU A 321 -10.74 19.84 26.17
N PRO A 322 -10.09 20.95 26.69
CA PRO A 322 -8.86 21.67 26.21
C PRO A 322 -7.94 22.41 27.26
N GLY A 323 -6.75 22.90 26.82
CA GLY A 323 -6.32 24.30 27.05
C GLY A 323 -5.23 24.69 28.08
N GLU A 324 -4.05 25.09 27.54
CA GLU A 324 -3.31 26.35 27.80
C GLU A 324 -1.99 26.42 28.64
N ILE A 325 -0.85 26.45 27.91
CA ILE A 325 0.37 27.32 27.92
C ILE A 325 1.05 27.73 29.26
N VAL A 326 2.37 27.47 29.39
CA VAL A 326 3.48 28.46 29.45
C VAL A 326 4.86 27.79 29.62
N GLN A 327 5.82 28.37 28.89
CA GLN A 327 7.23 28.03 28.66
C GLN A 327 8.14 28.03 29.90
N GLY A 328 9.20 27.22 29.84
CA GLY A 328 10.48 27.53 30.49
C GLY A 328 11.35 26.32 30.83
N SER A 329 12.31 26.01 29.94
CA SER A 329 13.49 25.13 30.14
C SER A 329 13.21 23.68 30.58
N VAL A 330 13.34 22.69 29.68
CA VAL A 330 13.08 21.28 30.01
C VAL A 330 14.37 20.44 29.93
N PRO A 331 14.74 19.70 31.00
CA PRO A 331 15.67 18.57 30.92
C PRO A 331 15.14 17.56 29.90
N VAL A 332 15.99 16.76 29.23
CA VAL A 332 15.49 15.64 28.41
C VAL A 332 14.70 14.70 29.32
N ASP A 333 13.38 14.81 29.30
CA ASP A 333 12.48 14.08 30.18
C ASP A 333 12.27 12.69 29.57
N LEU A 334 12.46 11.64 30.37
CA LEU A 334 12.41 10.24 29.91
C LEU A 334 11.00 9.81 29.45
N LEU A 335 10.04 10.72 29.50
CA LEU A 335 8.63 10.57 29.18
C LEU A 335 8.17 11.48 28.02
N ASP A 336 9.07 12.27 27.40
CA ASP A 336 8.71 13.20 26.33
C ASP A 336 8.03 12.47 25.15
N ASN A 337 6.82 12.91 24.78
CA ASN A 337 5.93 12.28 23.78
C ASN A 337 5.35 10.90 24.15
N MET A 338 5.42 10.46 25.42
CA MET A 338 4.71 9.26 25.92
C MET A 338 3.37 9.59 26.60
N GLU A 339 3.02 10.87 26.66
CA GLU A 339 1.78 11.39 27.24
C GLU A 339 0.58 11.03 26.36
N GLY A 340 -0.50 10.54 26.99
CA GLY A 340 -1.76 10.32 26.28
C GLY A 340 -2.59 11.59 26.17
N ASN A 341 -3.33 11.77 25.08
CA ASN A 341 -4.34 12.83 24.98
C ASN A 341 -5.65 12.44 25.72
N LEU A 342 -5.60 12.22 27.04
CA LEU A 342 -6.73 11.73 27.84
C LEU A 342 -6.92 12.52 29.15
N LEU A 343 -8.11 13.10 29.37
CA LEU A 343 -8.44 13.81 30.62
C LEU A 343 -8.87 12.84 31.73
N LEU A 344 -7.98 12.55 32.70
CA LEU A 344 -8.26 11.63 33.82
C LEU A 344 -9.12 12.26 34.93
N ASP A 345 -9.25 13.59 34.99
CA ASP A 345 -9.91 14.32 36.09
C ASP A 345 -11.43 14.11 36.16
N SER A 346 -12.04 13.59 35.08
CA SER A 346 -13.46 13.24 35.00
C SER A 346 -13.76 11.78 35.40
N LEU A 347 -12.72 10.96 35.59
CA LEU A 347 -12.82 9.56 35.98
C LEU A 347 -12.50 9.42 37.47
N THR A 348 -13.20 8.51 38.15
CA THR A 348 -12.85 8.15 39.53
C THR A 348 -11.81 7.02 39.48
N PRO A 349 -10.60 7.23 40.01
CA PRO A 349 -9.62 6.16 40.08
C PRO A 349 -10.14 5.05 40.98
N SER A 350 -9.71 3.82 40.71
CA SER A 350 -10.17 2.68 41.49
C SER A 350 -9.77 2.84 42.97
N ALA A 351 -10.78 2.83 43.84
CA ALA A 351 -10.63 2.82 45.30
C ALA A 351 -10.39 1.40 45.86
N ALA A 352 -10.30 0.38 44.98
CA ALA A 352 -10.06 -0.99 45.38
C ALA A 352 -8.69 -1.15 46.05
N GLU A 353 -8.62 -1.92 47.13
CA GLU A 353 -7.34 -2.27 47.77
C GLU A 353 -6.53 -3.22 46.87
N GLY A 354 -5.20 -3.07 46.87
CA GLY A 354 -4.29 -3.88 46.07
C GLY A 354 -3.77 -3.18 44.80
N ARG A 355 -3.37 -3.97 43.79
CA ARG A 355 -2.59 -3.48 42.63
C ARG A 355 -3.27 -2.47 41.73
N PHE A 356 -4.60 -2.34 41.82
CA PHE A 356 -5.39 -1.40 41.03
C PHE A 356 -5.71 -0.11 41.77
N ARG A 357 -5.25 0.05 43.03
CA ARG A 357 -5.45 1.29 43.78
C ARG A 357 -4.84 2.46 43.03
N SER A 358 -5.60 3.55 42.89
CA SER A 358 -5.18 4.75 42.14
C SER A 358 -4.85 4.52 40.66
N ILE A 359 -5.29 3.40 40.07
CA ILE A 359 -5.30 3.17 38.62
C ILE A 359 -6.65 3.63 38.07
N TYR A 360 -6.61 4.36 36.96
CA TYR A 360 -7.78 4.73 36.18
C TYR A 360 -7.99 3.64 35.12
N SER A 361 -9.09 2.90 35.24
CA SER A 361 -9.46 1.86 34.28
C SER A 361 -10.57 2.37 33.37
N LEU A 362 -10.31 2.40 32.07
CA LEU A 362 -11.30 2.75 31.05
C LEU A 362 -12.18 1.52 30.71
N SER A 363 -13.36 1.78 30.14
CA SER A 363 -14.33 0.74 29.72
C SER A 363 -13.78 -0.23 28.65
N ASN A 364 -12.77 0.20 27.90
CA ASN A 364 -12.05 -0.59 26.90
C ASN A 364 -10.94 -1.48 27.50
N GLY A 365 -10.76 -1.48 28.83
CA GLY A 365 -9.75 -2.28 29.54
C GLY A 365 -8.37 -1.63 29.65
N GLU A 366 -8.20 -0.40 29.16
CA GLU A 366 -6.94 0.33 29.32
C GLU A 366 -6.75 0.84 30.74
N THR A 367 -5.51 0.77 31.20
CA THR A 367 -5.10 1.18 32.54
C THR A 367 -4.17 2.37 32.46
N TRP A 368 -4.50 3.41 33.22
CA TRP A 368 -3.83 4.70 33.18
C TRP A 368 -3.47 5.15 34.59
N ILE A 369 -2.39 5.93 34.70
CA ILE A 369 -2.03 6.64 35.92
C ILE A 369 -1.89 8.12 35.61
N LYS A 370 -2.08 8.92 36.66
CA LYS A 370 -1.66 10.31 36.66
C LYS A 370 -0.29 10.37 37.32
N LEU A 371 0.74 10.73 36.55
CA LEU A 371 2.09 10.99 37.06
C LEU A 371 2.30 12.50 37.00
N GLY A 372 2.37 13.16 38.16
CA GLY A 372 2.31 14.63 38.21
C GLY A 372 0.93 15.15 37.81
N GLN A 373 0.84 15.91 36.71
CA GLN A 373 -0.45 16.37 36.15
C GLN A 373 -0.81 15.71 34.82
N LEU A 374 0.03 14.80 34.33
CA LEU A 374 -0.07 14.27 32.97
C LEU A 374 -0.49 12.79 32.98
N PRO A 375 -1.33 12.38 32.01
CA PRO A 375 -1.84 11.02 31.91
C PRO A 375 -0.84 10.12 31.17
N TYR A 376 -0.47 9.01 31.80
CA TYR A 376 0.41 8.02 31.18
C TYR A 376 -0.26 6.65 31.15
N ARG A 377 -0.19 6.00 29.99
CA ARG A 377 -0.70 4.64 29.83
C ARG A 377 0.23 3.69 30.54
N VAL A 378 -0.34 2.80 31.35
CA VAL A 378 0.44 1.80 32.08
C VAL A 378 -0.03 0.39 31.82
N MET A 379 0.90 -0.55 31.86
CA MET A 379 0.65 -1.98 31.80
C MET A 379 1.28 -2.66 33.02
N PHE A 380 0.55 -3.57 33.66
CA PHE A 380 1.09 -4.30 34.81
C PHE A 380 1.94 -5.44 34.31
N ASN A 381 3.20 -5.48 34.73
CA ASN A 381 4.08 -6.60 34.49
C ASN A 381 3.89 -7.62 35.63
N GLU A 382 3.29 -8.77 35.31
CA GLU A 382 3.06 -9.85 36.27
C GLU A 382 4.37 -10.49 36.78
N GLN A 383 5.46 -10.43 36.01
CA GLN A 383 6.76 -11.00 36.40
C GLN A 383 7.51 -10.12 37.41
N GLU A 384 7.43 -8.80 37.24
CA GLU A 384 8.10 -7.83 38.11
C GLU A 384 7.17 -7.27 39.20
N HIS A 385 5.89 -7.66 39.19
CA HIS A 385 4.84 -7.22 40.10
C HIS A 385 4.73 -5.68 40.21
N CYS A 386 5.01 -4.95 39.13
CA CYS A 386 4.96 -3.48 39.09
C CYS A 386 4.35 -2.99 37.76
N TRP A 387 3.92 -1.73 37.76
CA TRP A 387 3.33 -1.09 36.58
C TRP A 387 4.44 -0.46 35.74
N PHE A 388 4.28 -0.45 34.43
CA PHE A 388 5.20 0.18 33.48
C PHE A 388 4.45 1.21 32.64
N ILE A 389 4.99 2.43 32.52
CA ILE A 389 4.54 3.41 31.53
C ILE A 389 4.95 2.92 30.15
N VAL A 390 3.98 2.83 29.24
CA VAL A 390 4.16 2.32 27.88
C VAL A 390 3.72 3.35 26.85
N ASN A 391 4.26 3.28 25.64
CA ASN A 391 3.84 4.15 24.56
C ASN A 391 2.35 3.90 24.22
N PRO A 392 1.48 4.94 24.20
CA PRO A 392 0.06 4.79 23.91
C PRO A 392 -0.25 4.14 22.54
N ASP A 393 0.56 4.43 21.53
CA ASP A 393 0.42 3.96 20.14
C ASP A 393 1.07 2.58 19.92
N ASN A 394 1.87 2.11 20.88
CA ASN A 394 2.48 0.79 20.87
C ASN A 394 2.63 0.19 22.29
N PRO A 395 1.52 -0.13 22.98
CA PRO A 395 1.52 -0.44 24.41
C PRO A 395 2.08 -1.83 24.76
N PHE A 396 2.28 -2.68 23.76
CA PHE A 396 2.84 -4.04 23.91
C PHE A 396 4.30 -4.13 23.46
N ALA A 397 4.95 -2.99 23.16
CA ALA A 397 6.37 -2.95 22.83
C ALA A 397 7.21 -3.53 23.97
N PHE A 398 8.04 -4.53 23.65
CA PHE A 398 8.83 -5.27 24.64
C PHE A 398 10.00 -4.45 25.23
N ILE A 399 10.37 -3.32 24.61
CA ILE A 399 11.51 -2.48 25.00
C ILE A 399 11.04 -1.03 25.08
N GLY A 400 11.37 -0.34 26.19
CA GLY A 400 11.10 1.10 26.39
C GLY A 400 10.09 1.43 27.48
N GLY A 401 9.47 0.44 28.13
CA GLY A 401 8.57 0.68 29.27
C GLY A 401 9.32 1.22 30.49
N GLN A 402 8.79 2.25 31.15
CA GLN A 402 9.39 2.81 32.36
C GLN A 402 8.67 2.30 33.62
N PRO A 403 9.34 1.58 34.53
CA PRO A 403 8.68 1.05 35.73
C PRO A 403 8.24 2.19 36.66
N VAL A 404 7.03 2.05 37.21
CA VAL A 404 6.39 3.00 38.11
C VAL A 404 5.78 2.28 39.31
N ARG A 405 5.77 2.96 40.45
CA ARG A 405 5.15 2.47 41.68
C ARG A 405 4.33 3.53 42.37
N LEU A 406 3.27 3.10 43.03
CA LEU A 406 2.45 3.94 43.90
C LEU A 406 3.12 4.07 45.27
N GLY A 407 3.36 5.30 45.71
CA GLY A 407 3.88 5.62 47.04
C GLY A 407 2.84 5.43 48.14
N ALA A 408 3.29 5.39 49.40
CA ALA A 408 2.40 5.26 50.57
C ALA A 408 1.52 6.50 50.82
N ASP A 409 1.89 7.62 50.19
CA ASP A 409 1.15 8.89 50.11
C ASP A 409 0.03 8.89 49.06
N GLY A 410 -0.02 7.87 48.18
CA GLY A 410 -1.03 7.74 47.14
C GLY A 410 -0.65 8.33 45.78
N GLU A 411 0.61 8.75 45.60
CA GLU A 411 1.12 9.35 44.36
C GLU A 411 2.04 8.38 43.59
N TRP A 412 1.96 8.39 42.26
CA TRP A 412 2.79 7.53 41.41
C TRP A 412 4.20 8.13 41.24
N THR A 413 5.23 7.27 41.23
CA THR A 413 6.63 7.68 41.04
C THR A 413 7.38 6.74 40.11
N LEU A 414 8.30 7.31 39.30
CA LEU A 414 9.14 6.58 38.36
C LEU A 414 10.29 5.86 39.08
N MET A 415 10.47 4.58 38.79
CA MET A 415 11.50 3.74 39.39
C MET A 415 12.79 3.87 38.59
N LYS A 416 13.92 4.09 39.28
CA LYS A 416 15.25 4.11 38.63
C LYS A 416 15.63 2.67 38.22
N PRO A 417 16.23 2.47 37.03
CA PRO A 417 16.66 1.14 36.59
C PRO A 417 17.69 0.54 37.56
N LEU A 418 17.46 -0.71 37.99
CA LEU A 418 18.38 -1.43 38.88
C LEU A 418 19.57 -1.96 38.07
N GLY A 419 20.72 -1.30 38.15
CA GLY A 419 22.01 -1.84 37.71
C GLY A 419 22.59 -2.76 38.79
N LEU A 420 23.00 -3.98 38.42
CA LEU A 420 23.72 -4.90 39.30
C LEU A 420 25.09 -4.32 39.69
N GLN A 421 25.24 -3.88 40.93
CA GLN A 421 26.54 -3.60 41.56
C GLN A 421 26.97 -4.80 42.41
N GLY A 422 28.04 -5.50 42.03
CA GLY A 422 28.75 -6.42 42.92
C GLY A 422 29.60 -7.50 42.25
N GLY A 423 30.93 -7.42 42.39
CA GLY A 423 31.86 -8.54 42.19
C GLY A 423 33.21 -8.16 41.58
N SER A 424 34.23 -7.91 42.40
CA SER A 424 35.65 -7.76 41.97
C SER A 424 36.38 -9.13 42.03
N PRO A 425 37.65 -9.26 41.56
CA PRO A 425 38.10 -10.26 40.59
C PRO A 425 38.76 -11.52 41.19
N MET A 426 38.84 -12.60 40.41
CA MET A 426 39.84 -13.66 40.65
C MET A 426 40.30 -14.28 39.31
N GLU A 427 41.61 -14.13 39.04
CA GLU A 427 42.37 -14.80 37.97
C GLU A 427 42.44 -16.32 38.17
N PRO A 428 42.57 -17.08 37.06
CA PRO A 428 43.85 -17.73 36.81
C PRO A 428 44.35 -17.62 35.35
N GLN A 429 45.67 -17.54 35.22
CA GLN A 429 46.52 -17.49 33.99
C GLN A 429 46.38 -18.82 33.17
N VAL A 430 46.64 -19.00 31.86
CA VAL A 430 47.67 -18.57 30.86
C VAL A 430 47.22 -19.12 29.46
N PRO A 431 47.80 -18.81 28.27
CA PRO A 431 48.35 -17.58 27.65
C PRO A 431 47.60 -17.08 26.38
N SER A 432 47.71 -15.78 26.18
CA SER A 432 47.77 -14.98 24.93
C SER A 432 47.58 -15.65 23.55
N THR A 433 46.52 -15.21 22.86
CA THR A 433 46.66 -14.51 21.57
C THR A 433 45.65 -13.37 21.51
N SER A 434 46.20 -12.17 21.32
CA SER A 434 45.53 -10.89 21.08
C SER A 434 44.52 -10.91 19.93
N ALA A 435 43.30 -10.39 20.16
CA ALA A 435 42.57 -9.54 19.21
C ALA A 435 41.28 -8.94 19.85
N PHE A 436 41.30 -7.62 20.01
CA PHE A 436 40.16 -6.68 20.05
C PHE A 436 38.98 -6.93 21.00
N ALA A 437 38.91 -6.13 22.07
CA ALA A 437 37.63 -5.75 22.66
C ALA A 437 36.76 -5.05 21.59
N PRO A 438 35.49 -5.44 21.38
CA PRO A 438 34.64 -4.75 20.42
C PRO A 438 34.39 -3.32 20.90
N ALA A 439 34.79 -2.35 20.08
CA ALA A 439 34.44 -0.94 20.26
C ALA A 439 32.92 -0.80 20.38
N SER A 440 32.44 0.01 21.33
CA SER A 440 31.03 0.40 21.40
C SER A 440 30.62 1.02 20.06
N LYS A 441 29.66 0.40 19.36
CA LYS A 441 29.14 0.91 18.09
C LYS A 441 28.58 2.33 18.29
N PRO A 442 28.82 3.29 17.37
CA PRO A 442 28.33 4.67 17.51
C PRO A 442 26.82 4.82 17.24
N TYR A 443 26.11 3.73 17.02
CA TYR A 443 24.68 3.66 16.66
C TYR A 443 24.04 2.43 17.32
N VAL A 444 22.72 2.49 17.48
CA VAL A 444 21.91 1.36 17.99
C VAL A 444 21.44 0.50 16.83
N ALA A 445 21.45 -0.82 17.01
CA ALA A 445 20.86 -1.75 16.05
C ALA A 445 19.41 -2.09 16.46
N VAL A 446 18.46 -1.92 15.54
CA VAL A 446 17.03 -2.10 15.78
C VAL A 446 16.39 -2.96 14.69
N ARG A 447 15.24 -3.56 15.01
CA ARG A 447 14.35 -4.23 14.04
C ARG A 447 13.16 -3.31 13.75
N SER A 448 12.60 -3.38 12.55
CA SER A 448 11.48 -2.50 12.16
C SER A 448 10.51 -3.19 11.21
N THR A 449 9.29 -3.41 11.68
CA THR A 449 8.20 -3.95 10.85
C THR A 449 7.83 -3.03 9.68
N PHE A 450 8.07 -1.73 9.83
CA PHE A 450 7.92 -0.75 8.75
C PHE A 450 8.90 -1.07 7.61
N TRP A 451 10.20 -1.13 7.90
CA TRP A 451 11.21 -1.41 6.88
C TRP A 451 11.18 -2.86 6.39
N ASP A 452 10.72 -3.79 7.22
CA ASP A 452 10.42 -5.17 6.81
C ASP A 452 9.36 -5.22 5.72
N ARG A 453 8.43 -4.26 5.68
CA ARG A 453 7.43 -4.13 4.61
C ARG A 453 7.96 -3.37 3.41
N TYR A 454 8.48 -2.16 3.61
CA TYR A 454 8.74 -1.22 2.52
C TYR A 454 10.06 -1.46 1.76
N LEU A 455 10.99 -2.27 2.30
CA LEU A 455 12.19 -2.69 1.56
C LEU A 455 11.99 -3.99 0.78
N GLN A 456 10.84 -4.66 0.92
CA GLN A 456 10.50 -5.79 0.07
C GLN A 456 10.18 -5.32 -1.35
N THR A 457 10.52 -6.14 -2.34
CA THR A 457 10.10 -5.92 -3.72
C THR A 457 8.59 -6.16 -3.84
N ASP A 458 7.81 -5.09 -3.82
CA ASP A 458 6.36 -5.12 -3.99
C ASP A 458 5.91 -4.08 -5.02
N ILE A 459 5.94 -4.47 -6.29
CA ILE A 459 5.65 -3.60 -7.45
C ILE A 459 4.24 -3.01 -7.37
N PHE A 460 3.28 -3.69 -6.73
CA PHE A 460 1.89 -3.24 -6.67
C PHE A 460 1.68 -2.18 -5.62
N ASN A 461 2.17 -2.44 -4.40
CA ASN A 461 2.12 -1.42 -3.36
C ASN A 461 3.02 -0.23 -3.71
N GLU A 462 4.15 -0.45 -4.40
CA GLU A 462 4.97 0.62 -4.98
C GLU A 462 4.08 1.49 -5.88
N GLN A 463 3.45 0.94 -6.92
CA GLN A 463 2.59 1.72 -7.83
C GLN A 463 1.41 2.40 -7.12
N TYR A 464 0.74 1.73 -6.17
CA TYR A 464 -0.39 2.30 -5.44
C TYR A 464 0.01 3.54 -4.63
N TYR A 465 1.15 3.47 -3.94
CA TYR A 465 1.67 4.61 -3.19
C TYR A 465 2.13 5.73 -4.12
N SER A 466 2.70 5.38 -5.28
CA SER A 466 3.06 6.36 -6.31
C SER A 466 1.84 7.11 -6.85
N ASP A 467 0.76 6.40 -7.20
CA ASP A 467 -0.48 7.01 -7.69
C ASP A 467 -1.12 7.91 -6.62
N SER A 468 -1.12 7.46 -5.37
CA SER A 468 -1.67 8.20 -4.23
C SER A 468 -0.88 9.47 -3.94
N ALA A 469 0.45 9.39 -3.96
CA ALA A 469 1.34 10.53 -3.78
C ALA A 469 1.24 11.52 -4.96
N LEU A 470 1.17 11.03 -6.20
CA LEU A 470 0.96 11.87 -7.38
C LEU A 470 -0.36 12.65 -7.29
N ALA A 471 -1.45 11.99 -6.92
CA ALA A 471 -2.74 12.64 -6.72
C ALA A 471 -2.68 13.72 -5.62
N ARG A 472 -1.98 13.43 -4.52
CA ARG A 472 -1.76 14.40 -3.43
C ARG A 472 -0.92 15.59 -3.89
N GLN A 473 0.20 15.37 -4.59
CA GLN A 473 1.04 16.45 -5.10
C GLN A 473 0.25 17.39 -6.00
N LYS A 474 -0.58 16.85 -6.91
CA LYS A 474 -1.49 17.65 -7.76
C LYS A 474 -2.46 18.51 -6.95
N GLN A 475 -2.95 18.01 -5.81
CA GLN A 475 -3.85 18.77 -4.92
C GLN A 475 -3.13 19.81 -4.07
N ALA A 476 -1.87 19.55 -3.72
CA ALA A 476 -1.07 20.43 -2.88
C ALA A 476 -0.51 21.65 -3.63
N MET A 477 -0.42 21.60 -4.96
CA MET A 477 0.15 22.66 -5.79
C MET A 477 -0.92 23.58 -6.41
N ALA A 478 -0.61 24.88 -6.43
CA ALA A 478 -1.41 25.90 -7.10
C ALA A 478 -0.67 26.41 -8.33
N ILE A 479 -0.77 25.67 -9.44
CA ILE A 479 -0.12 26.00 -10.70
C ILE A 479 -1.03 26.87 -11.57
N TRP A 480 -0.44 27.88 -12.21
CA TRP A 480 -1.16 28.81 -13.08
C TRP A 480 -1.77 28.09 -14.30
N GLU A 481 -2.97 28.52 -14.69
CA GLU A 481 -3.72 28.00 -15.84
C GLU A 481 -3.92 29.10 -16.89
N PRO A 482 -3.64 28.83 -18.18
CA PRO A 482 -3.88 29.79 -19.24
C PRO A 482 -5.38 29.98 -19.50
N THR A 483 -5.75 31.24 -19.62
CA THR A 483 -7.03 31.76 -20.07
C THR A 483 -7.03 31.95 -21.61
N PRO A 484 -8.21 32.11 -22.24
CA PRO A 484 -8.30 32.36 -23.68
C PRO A 484 -7.61 33.65 -24.17
N GLU A 485 -7.27 34.57 -23.27
CA GLU A 485 -6.58 35.83 -23.59
C GLU A 485 -5.05 35.67 -23.60
N ASP A 486 -4.54 34.55 -23.08
CA ASP A 486 -3.11 34.27 -23.01
C ASP A 486 -2.58 33.74 -24.33
N VAL A 487 -1.41 34.23 -24.74
CA VAL A 487 -0.79 33.86 -26.02
C VAL A 487 0.33 32.87 -25.75
N LEU A 488 0.23 31.69 -26.35
CA LEU A 488 1.34 30.74 -26.41
C LEU A 488 2.38 31.27 -27.40
N GLU A 489 3.57 31.55 -26.90
CA GLU A 489 4.71 31.97 -27.70
C GLU A 489 5.84 30.95 -27.55
N SER A 490 6.62 30.77 -28.62
CA SER A 490 7.92 30.09 -28.51
C SER A 490 8.91 31.10 -27.92
N ASP A 491 9.55 30.76 -26.81
CA ASP A 491 10.54 31.62 -26.18
C ASP A 491 11.68 31.90 -27.16
N SER A 492 12.05 33.18 -27.32
CA SER A 492 13.07 33.64 -28.29
C SER A 492 14.49 33.16 -27.97
N SER A 493 14.65 32.25 -27.02
CA SER A 493 15.92 31.65 -26.64
C SER A 493 16.25 30.49 -27.59
N SER A 494 17.53 30.19 -27.78
CA SER A 494 18.02 29.15 -28.71
C SER A 494 17.44 27.75 -28.50
N ASP A 495 16.75 27.52 -27.37
CA ASP A 495 16.32 26.22 -26.89
C ASP A 495 14.79 25.99 -27.02
N GLY A 496 14.03 27.00 -27.49
CA GLY A 496 12.71 26.80 -28.10
C GLY A 496 11.54 26.32 -27.22
N ASP A 497 11.55 26.55 -25.91
CA ASP A 497 10.44 26.14 -25.03
C ASP A 497 9.17 26.98 -25.27
N GLU A 498 8.00 26.33 -25.23
CA GLU A 498 6.69 26.97 -25.27
C GLU A 498 6.40 27.68 -23.94
N VAL A 499 6.02 28.96 -24.01
CA VAL A 499 5.73 29.81 -22.85
C VAL A 499 4.44 30.57 -23.07
N TYR A 500 3.63 30.73 -22.02
CA TYR A 500 2.47 31.60 -22.08
C TYR A 500 2.86 33.02 -21.67
N LYS A 501 2.36 34.01 -22.41
CA LYS A 501 2.37 35.41 -21.98
C LYS A 501 0.97 35.84 -21.60
N ASP A 502 0.86 36.38 -20.39
CA ASP A 502 -0.39 36.98 -19.93
C ASP A 502 -0.58 38.41 -20.47
N PRO A 503 -1.81 38.98 -20.41
CA PRO A 503 -2.10 40.34 -20.88
C PRO A 503 -1.28 41.45 -20.22
N TRP A 504 -0.63 41.16 -19.09
CA TRP A 504 0.26 42.08 -18.37
C TRP A 504 1.74 41.85 -18.70
N HIS A 505 2.05 41.02 -19.71
CA HIS A 505 3.38 40.61 -20.14
C HIS A 505 4.13 39.71 -19.13
N GLY A 506 3.43 39.10 -18.18
CA GLY A 506 3.98 38.04 -17.34
C GLY A 506 4.24 36.78 -18.16
N LYS A 507 5.42 36.17 -17.98
CA LYS A 507 5.85 34.98 -18.73
C LYS A 507 5.75 33.74 -17.85
N HIS A 508 4.92 32.79 -18.26
CA HIS A 508 4.64 31.56 -17.54
C HIS A 508 5.29 30.36 -18.25
N ARG A 509 6.30 29.75 -17.61
CA ARG A 509 6.99 28.54 -18.09
C ARG A 509 6.47 27.25 -17.45
N VAL A 510 5.86 27.38 -16.28
CA VAL A 510 5.24 26.30 -15.54
C VAL A 510 3.75 26.58 -15.49
N PHE A 511 2.96 25.70 -16.09
CA PHE A 511 1.52 25.92 -16.26
C PHE A 511 0.76 24.60 -16.33
N ARG A 512 -0.57 24.67 -16.18
CA ARG A 512 -1.49 23.52 -16.24
C ARG A 512 -2.55 23.73 -17.32
N LEU A 513 -2.74 22.76 -18.22
CA LEU A 513 -3.71 22.82 -19.34
C LEU A 513 -5.00 22.01 -19.09
N GLY A 514 -5.05 21.26 -17.99
CA GLY A 514 -6.19 20.46 -17.57
C GLY A 514 -5.88 19.71 -16.27
N GLU A 515 -6.82 18.88 -15.78
CA GLU A 515 -6.66 18.19 -14.48
C GLU A 515 -5.38 17.34 -14.39
N ASP A 516 -4.92 16.78 -15.52
CA ASP A 516 -3.77 15.86 -15.59
C ASP A 516 -2.62 16.36 -16.49
N GLU A 517 -2.71 17.58 -17.05
CA GLU A 517 -1.75 18.08 -18.03
C GLU A 517 -0.93 19.24 -17.44
N TYR A 518 0.22 18.89 -16.86
CA TYR A 518 1.18 19.81 -16.26
C TYR A 518 2.38 19.99 -17.20
N SER A 519 2.76 21.24 -17.42
CA SER A 519 3.89 21.61 -18.27
C SER A 519 4.97 22.33 -17.46
N GLY A 520 6.21 21.89 -17.65
CA GLY A 520 7.41 22.43 -17.02
C GLY A 520 8.64 21.81 -17.66
N ALA A 521 9.07 22.35 -18.80
CA ALA A 521 10.08 21.74 -19.67
C ALA A 521 11.41 21.46 -18.94
N ASN A 522 11.91 22.41 -18.14
CA ASN A 522 13.16 22.21 -17.39
C ASN A 522 13.02 21.16 -16.28
N ILE A 523 11.86 21.10 -15.61
CA ILE A 523 11.58 20.10 -14.57
C ILE A 523 11.54 18.70 -15.20
N LYS A 524 10.81 18.55 -16.31
CA LYS A 524 10.75 17.30 -17.06
C LYS A 524 12.14 16.87 -17.55
N LEU A 525 12.92 17.81 -18.10
CA LEU A 525 14.30 17.56 -18.53
C LEU A 525 15.19 17.09 -17.38
N TYR A 526 15.10 17.72 -16.21
CA TYR A 526 15.83 17.28 -15.02
C TYR A 526 15.48 15.84 -14.64
N THR A 527 14.20 15.46 -14.64
CA THR A 527 13.79 14.10 -14.29
C THR A 527 14.18 13.04 -15.33
N GLN A 528 14.44 13.44 -16.59
CA GLN A 528 14.93 12.57 -17.65
C GLN A 528 16.45 12.44 -17.65
N GLU A 529 17.15 13.55 -17.39
CA GLU A 529 18.61 13.68 -17.51
C GLU A 529 19.24 14.32 -16.27
N ASP A 530 18.92 13.79 -15.08
CA ASP A 530 19.38 14.32 -13.78
C ASP A 530 20.90 14.50 -13.71
N ALA A 531 21.63 13.57 -14.34
CA ALA A 531 23.08 13.55 -14.42
C ALA A 531 23.64 14.82 -15.08
N MET A 532 22.94 15.41 -16.07
CA MET A 532 23.36 16.64 -16.73
C MET A 532 23.49 17.80 -15.73
N PHE A 533 22.54 17.91 -14.79
CA PHE A 533 22.52 18.96 -13.78
C PHE A 533 23.46 18.63 -12.62
N ASN A 534 23.28 17.43 -12.06
CA ASN A 534 23.95 17.03 -10.84
C ASN A 534 25.45 16.74 -11.05
N ARG A 535 25.91 16.31 -12.24
CA ARG A 535 27.34 16.14 -12.49
C ARG A 535 28.08 17.47 -12.39
N PHE A 536 27.51 18.54 -12.93
CA PHE A 536 28.10 19.87 -12.84
C PHE A 536 28.15 20.34 -11.38
N LEU A 537 27.04 20.25 -10.64
CA LEU A 537 26.99 20.63 -9.22
C LEU A 537 27.97 19.80 -8.35
N ARG A 538 28.15 18.52 -8.67
CA ARG A 538 29.06 17.62 -7.95
C ARG A 538 30.54 17.85 -8.27
N THR A 539 30.88 18.21 -9.51
CA THR A 539 32.27 18.12 -10.02
C THR A 539 32.81 19.37 -10.70
N GLY A 540 31.96 20.34 -11.06
CA GLY A 540 32.28 21.49 -11.91
C GLY A 540 32.44 21.17 -13.40
N LYS A 541 32.32 19.90 -13.81
CA LYS A 541 32.42 19.49 -15.22
C LYS A 541 31.11 19.79 -15.94
N ARG A 542 31.21 20.50 -17.08
CA ARG A 542 30.06 20.84 -17.94
C ARG A 542 29.79 19.69 -18.90
N ASP A 543 28.52 19.31 -19.01
CA ASP A 543 28.06 18.35 -20.02
C ASP A 543 27.48 19.07 -21.25
N VAL A 544 26.93 20.29 -21.06
CA VAL A 544 26.36 21.12 -22.13
C VAL A 544 26.88 22.56 -22.12
N ASN A 545 26.75 23.25 -23.26
CA ASN A 545 26.97 24.69 -23.34
C ASN A 545 25.90 25.42 -22.50
N HIS A 546 26.26 26.53 -21.84
CA HIS A 546 25.37 27.30 -20.97
C HIS A 546 24.79 26.52 -19.76
N GLN A 547 25.49 25.49 -19.26
CA GLN A 547 25.10 24.68 -18.10
C GLN A 547 24.57 25.49 -16.90
N VAL A 548 25.24 26.61 -16.57
CA VAL A 548 24.86 27.50 -15.47
C VAL A 548 23.44 28.04 -15.65
N ARG A 549 23.12 28.50 -16.87
CA ARG A 549 21.81 29.07 -17.22
C ARG A 549 20.69 28.04 -17.17
N PHE A 550 20.96 26.78 -17.55
CA PHE A 550 19.98 25.69 -17.43
C PHE A 550 19.61 25.43 -15.97
N ILE A 551 20.60 25.44 -15.07
CA ILE A 551 20.36 25.26 -13.63
C ILE A 551 19.60 26.46 -13.04
N GLU A 552 19.89 27.69 -13.49
CA GLU A 552 19.13 28.88 -13.08
C GLU A 552 17.66 28.78 -13.51
N ARG A 553 17.39 28.41 -14.77
CA ARG A 553 16.03 28.23 -15.29
C ARG A 553 15.26 27.16 -14.52
N LEU A 554 15.90 26.02 -14.27
CA LEU A 554 15.31 24.96 -13.44
C LEU A 554 14.99 25.49 -12.03
N ALA A 555 15.91 26.20 -11.40
CA ALA A 555 15.69 26.75 -10.06
C ALA A 555 14.55 27.78 -10.03
N ASP A 556 14.33 28.55 -11.10
CA ASP A 556 13.18 29.45 -11.23
C ASP A 556 11.87 28.64 -11.37
N ASP A 557 11.86 27.63 -12.25
CA ASP A 557 10.67 26.83 -12.51
C ASP A 557 10.24 26.05 -11.24
N ILE A 558 11.21 25.53 -10.48
CA ILE A 558 10.98 24.88 -9.19
C ILE A 558 10.43 25.85 -8.15
N HIS A 559 10.88 27.11 -8.16
CA HIS A 559 10.34 28.14 -7.27
C HIS A 559 8.85 28.42 -7.55
N VAL A 560 8.43 28.39 -8.82
CA VAL A 560 7.03 28.58 -9.21
C VAL A 560 6.12 27.48 -8.68
N VAL A 561 6.60 26.23 -8.61
CA VAL A 561 5.81 25.10 -8.09
C VAL A 561 5.49 25.25 -6.60
N GLY A 562 6.42 25.84 -5.84
CA GLY A 562 6.28 26.08 -4.41
C GLY A 562 6.73 24.91 -3.53
N TYR A 563 6.73 25.14 -2.22
CA TYR A 563 7.17 24.16 -1.23
C TYR A 563 5.98 23.45 -0.57
N ASN A 564 6.17 22.18 -0.18
CA ASN A 564 5.16 21.44 0.59
C ASN A 564 5.83 20.50 1.61
N ASN A 565 5.36 20.50 2.86
CA ASN A 565 5.91 19.68 3.94
C ASN A 565 4.89 18.82 4.69
N ASP A 566 3.78 18.47 4.02
CA ASP A 566 2.63 17.80 4.64
C ASP A 566 2.75 16.26 4.74
N VAL A 567 3.89 15.71 4.35
CA VAL A 567 4.13 14.27 4.25
C VAL A 567 5.52 13.90 4.75
N GLU A 568 5.74 12.62 5.01
CA GLU A 568 7.09 12.12 5.25
C GLU A 568 7.79 11.88 3.91
N LEU A 569 9.08 12.20 3.87
CA LEU A 569 9.91 12.05 2.68
C LEU A 569 11.07 11.10 2.95
N TYR A 570 11.34 10.25 1.96
CA TYR A 570 12.33 9.19 2.06
C TYR A 570 13.35 9.26 0.93
N ARG A 571 14.62 8.97 1.22
CA ARG A 571 15.68 8.90 0.22
C ARG A 571 16.60 7.72 0.48
N GLY A 572 16.75 6.85 -0.51
CA GLY A 572 17.71 5.75 -0.45
C GLY A 572 19.09 6.15 -0.99
N GLY A 573 20.14 5.59 -0.43
CA GLY A 573 21.51 5.75 -0.88
C GLY A 573 22.32 4.46 -0.77
N SER A 574 23.28 4.31 -1.68
CA SER A 574 24.25 3.22 -1.70
C SER A 574 25.62 3.73 -2.17
N GLY A 575 26.66 2.93 -1.93
CA GLY A 575 28.03 3.18 -2.35
C GLY A 575 28.14 3.34 -3.87
N ASP A 576 27.42 2.53 -4.64
CA ASP A 576 27.36 2.62 -6.11
C ASP A 576 26.79 3.96 -6.60
N ARG A 577 25.90 4.58 -5.82
CA ARG A 577 25.36 5.93 -6.07
C ARG A 577 26.22 7.06 -5.50
N GLY A 578 27.26 6.70 -4.76
CA GLY A 578 28.12 7.62 -4.03
C GLY A 578 27.44 8.37 -2.88
N THR A 579 26.26 7.91 -2.44
CA THR A 579 25.59 8.37 -1.21
C THR A 579 25.60 7.23 -0.20
N SER A 580 26.63 7.19 0.64
CA SER A 580 26.97 5.98 1.41
C SER A 580 26.66 6.11 2.90
N GLY A 581 26.08 5.05 3.47
CA GLY A 581 25.89 4.86 4.90
C GLY A 581 27.18 4.62 5.70
N ALA A 582 28.31 4.42 5.02
CA ALA A 582 29.58 4.06 5.66
C ALA A 582 30.08 5.15 6.63
N VAL A 583 29.85 6.42 6.34
CA VAL A 583 30.28 7.56 7.18
C VAL A 583 29.54 7.64 8.52
N PHE A 584 28.30 7.15 8.57
CA PHE A 584 27.53 7.02 9.81
C PHE A 584 27.96 5.76 10.57
N ARG A 585 28.23 4.66 9.86
CA ARG A 585 28.74 3.42 10.46
C ARG A 585 30.14 3.59 11.06
N SER A 586 30.99 4.44 10.48
CA SER A 586 32.31 4.75 11.03
C SER A 586 32.25 5.69 12.24
N GLY A 587 31.10 6.35 12.48
CA GLY A 587 30.95 7.39 13.49
C GLY A 587 31.64 8.71 13.14
N GLN A 588 32.01 8.91 11.86
CA GLN A 588 32.54 10.18 11.36
C GLN A 588 31.48 11.29 11.45
N ILE A 589 30.23 10.94 11.14
CA ILE A 589 29.06 11.83 11.28
C ILE A 589 28.17 11.28 12.38
N LYS A 590 27.68 12.15 13.26
CA LYS A 590 26.94 11.83 14.48
C LYS A 590 25.63 12.61 14.55
N VAL A 591 24.77 12.18 15.48
CA VAL A 591 23.56 12.93 15.85
C VAL A 591 23.94 14.36 16.26
N GLY A 592 23.21 15.34 15.75
CA GLY A 592 23.47 16.77 15.93
C GLY A 592 24.36 17.41 14.85
N ASP A 593 25.10 16.62 14.07
CA ASP A 593 25.83 17.15 12.91
C ASP A 593 24.85 17.63 11.82
N VAL A 594 25.33 18.51 10.95
CA VAL A 594 24.53 19.12 9.88
C VAL A 594 25.03 18.67 8.52
N LEU A 595 24.13 18.05 7.76
CA LEU A 595 24.32 17.68 6.37
C LEU A 595 23.88 18.82 5.46
N VAL A 596 24.54 18.99 4.32
CA VAL A 596 24.24 20.03 3.33
C VAL A 596 24.15 19.39 1.96
N ASN A 597 23.05 19.59 1.25
CA ASN A 597 23.00 19.15 -0.13
C ASN A 597 23.73 20.16 -1.04
N THR A 598 24.72 19.68 -1.79
CA THR A 598 25.45 20.49 -2.78
C THR A 598 24.94 20.29 -4.19
N ASP A 599 24.12 19.27 -4.43
CA ASP A 599 23.43 19.01 -5.68
C ASP A 599 21.91 19.03 -5.48
N ILE A 600 21.16 18.90 -6.57
CA ILE A 600 19.69 18.77 -6.48
C ILE A 600 19.42 17.39 -5.91
N THR A 601 18.74 17.37 -4.75
CA THR A 601 18.54 16.16 -3.96
C THR A 601 17.08 15.74 -3.98
N SER A 602 16.83 14.57 -4.55
CA SER A 602 15.50 13.95 -4.65
C SER A 602 15.13 13.12 -3.43
N PHE A 603 13.90 13.28 -2.96
CA PHE A 603 13.21 12.43 -2.00
C PHE A 603 11.91 11.92 -2.62
N SER A 604 11.34 10.87 -2.05
CA SER A 604 10.06 10.32 -2.46
C SER A 604 9.10 10.28 -1.28
N GLU A 605 7.82 10.52 -1.56
CA GLU A 605 6.73 10.23 -0.62
C GLU A 605 6.43 8.73 -0.53
N ASN A 606 6.91 7.95 -1.50
CA ASN A 606 6.70 6.52 -1.59
C ASN A 606 7.86 5.77 -0.91
N PRO A 607 7.68 5.19 0.28
CA PRO A 607 8.73 4.43 0.94
C PRO A 607 9.17 3.17 0.17
N TYR A 608 8.36 2.63 -0.76
CA TYR A 608 8.75 1.45 -1.55
C TYR A 608 9.85 1.73 -2.58
N VAL A 609 9.93 2.94 -3.14
CA VAL A 609 10.97 3.24 -4.17
C VAL A 609 12.37 3.34 -3.55
N VAL A 610 12.45 3.58 -2.25
CA VAL A 610 13.71 3.75 -1.50
C VAL A 610 14.60 2.52 -1.61
N GLY A 611 14.01 1.32 -1.58
CA GLY A 611 14.74 0.06 -1.67
C GLY A 611 15.55 -0.07 -2.96
N ALA A 612 15.06 0.48 -4.09
CA ALA A 612 15.79 0.49 -5.35
C ALA A 612 17.10 1.29 -5.27
N PHE A 613 17.12 2.35 -4.47
CA PHE A 613 18.28 3.24 -4.32
C PHE A 613 19.22 2.83 -3.19
N ALA A 614 18.67 2.26 -2.12
CA ALA A 614 19.43 1.83 -0.95
C ALA A 614 20.12 0.47 -1.10
N SER A 615 19.87 -0.25 -2.20
CA SER A 615 20.39 -1.59 -2.46
C SER A 615 21.37 -1.63 -3.65
N SER A 616 21.89 -2.82 -3.95
CA SER A 616 22.69 -3.14 -5.15
C SER A 616 22.01 -2.86 -6.49
N ARG A 617 20.73 -2.45 -6.47
CA ARG A 617 20.02 -1.97 -7.67
C ARG A 617 20.45 -0.57 -8.07
N ALA A 618 20.94 0.24 -7.13
CA ALA A 618 21.47 1.59 -7.38
C ALA A 618 20.56 2.50 -8.24
N GLY A 619 19.23 2.36 -8.10
CA GLY A 619 18.22 3.10 -8.87
C GLY A 619 17.71 2.42 -10.13
N ALA A 620 18.14 1.18 -10.42
CA ALA A 620 17.57 0.40 -11.50
C ALA A 620 16.11 -0.01 -11.19
N PRO A 621 15.23 -0.05 -12.21
CA PRO A 621 13.81 -0.32 -12.03
C PRO A 621 13.55 -1.73 -11.50
N THR A 622 12.40 -1.93 -10.84
CA THR A 622 12.07 -3.18 -10.11
C THR A 622 11.95 -4.40 -11.02
N ASN A 623 11.77 -4.17 -12.33
CA ASN A 623 11.71 -5.19 -13.37
C ASN A 623 13.07 -5.53 -14.00
N ALA A 624 14.15 -4.82 -13.67
CA ALA A 624 15.47 -5.12 -14.21
C ALA A 624 15.96 -6.45 -13.62
N LEU A 625 16.24 -7.44 -14.48
CA LEU A 625 16.87 -8.72 -14.13
C LEU A 625 18.29 -8.48 -13.60
N ILE A 626 18.38 -8.01 -12.36
CA ILE A 626 19.63 -7.89 -11.62
C ILE A 626 19.67 -9.08 -10.66
N ALA A 627 20.89 -9.53 -10.36
CA ALA A 627 21.20 -10.51 -9.32
C ALA A 627 20.40 -10.25 -8.01
N PRO A 628 20.34 -11.21 -7.06
CA PRO A 628 19.60 -11.01 -5.81
C PRO A 628 19.89 -9.63 -5.20
N VAL A 629 18.83 -8.88 -4.87
CA VAL A 629 18.96 -7.53 -4.31
C VAL A 629 19.67 -7.66 -2.97
N THR A 630 20.80 -6.97 -2.83
CA THR A 630 21.59 -6.98 -1.60
C THR A 630 21.69 -5.60 -0.99
N PHE A 631 21.81 -5.58 0.33
CA PHE A 631 22.08 -4.39 1.12
C PHE A 631 23.41 -4.60 1.84
N ASP A 632 24.28 -3.61 1.80
CA ASP A 632 25.64 -3.71 2.31
C ASP A 632 25.95 -2.60 3.33
N ASP A 633 27.22 -2.50 3.74
CA ASP A 633 27.67 -1.49 4.70
C ASP A 633 27.64 -0.06 4.15
N THR A 634 27.23 0.14 2.90
CA THR A 634 27.00 1.45 2.27
C THR A 634 25.52 1.79 2.14
N SER A 635 24.61 0.83 2.36
CA SER A 635 23.17 1.07 2.31
C SER A 635 22.70 2.03 3.40
N VAL A 636 22.00 3.10 3.01
CA VAL A 636 21.46 4.16 3.87
C VAL A 636 20.07 4.58 3.40
N VAL A 637 19.22 4.94 4.36
CA VAL A 637 17.93 5.59 4.11
C VAL A 637 17.83 6.85 4.95
N PHE A 638 17.59 7.98 4.31
CA PHE A 638 17.29 9.24 4.96
C PHE A 638 15.78 9.41 5.09
N VAL A 639 15.34 9.85 6.27
CA VAL A 639 13.93 10.11 6.59
C VAL A 639 13.78 11.56 7.02
N LEU A 640 12.90 12.28 6.34
CA LEU A 640 12.46 13.62 6.69
C LEU A 640 11.00 13.54 7.17
N PRO A 641 10.75 13.65 8.48
CA PRO A 641 9.39 13.58 9.01
C PRO A 641 8.53 14.74 8.51
N LYS A 642 7.22 14.51 8.43
CA LYS A 642 6.21 15.54 8.12
C LYS A 642 6.40 16.77 9.01
N GLY A 643 6.36 17.95 8.40
CA GLY A 643 6.50 19.24 9.09
C GLY A 643 7.91 19.55 9.62
N ARG A 644 8.90 18.69 9.36
CA ARG A 644 10.30 18.88 9.80
C ARG A 644 11.23 19.36 8.69
N TYR A 645 10.69 19.81 7.57
CA TYR A 645 11.44 20.39 6.47
C TYR A 645 10.65 21.54 5.85
N LEU A 646 11.34 22.39 5.07
CA LEU A 646 10.85 23.69 4.64
C LEU A 646 10.83 23.85 3.12
N ARG A 647 11.85 23.34 2.42
CA ARG A 647 12.13 23.65 1.01
C ARG A 647 11.97 22.47 0.03
N ALA A 648 11.19 21.44 0.39
CA ALA A 648 10.89 20.38 -0.57
C ALA A 648 9.85 20.87 -1.58
N THR A 649 10.13 20.69 -2.87
CA THR A 649 9.19 20.99 -3.95
C THR A 649 8.68 19.70 -4.59
N PRO A 650 7.37 19.41 -4.54
CA PRO A 650 6.79 18.24 -5.21
C PRO A 650 6.79 18.42 -6.73
N ILE A 651 7.43 17.52 -7.48
CA ILE A 651 7.59 17.66 -8.93
C ILE A 651 7.03 16.50 -9.75
N ALA A 652 6.46 15.48 -9.10
CA ALA A 652 5.95 14.29 -9.80
C ALA A 652 4.98 14.62 -10.95
N PRO A 653 4.07 15.62 -10.86
CA PRO A 653 3.19 15.97 -11.98
C PRO A 653 3.91 16.44 -13.26
N PHE A 654 5.12 16.98 -13.14
CA PHE A 654 5.94 17.44 -14.27
C PHE A 654 6.98 16.41 -14.72
N SER A 655 7.18 15.37 -13.91
CA SER A 655 8.26 14.39 -14.07
C SER A 655 8.02 13.47 -15.28
N ALA A 656 9.10 13.01 -15.89
CA ALA A 656 9.05 11.91 -16.84
C ALA A 656 8.87 10.53 -16.19
N SER A 657 9.09 10.45 -14.87
CA SER A 657 8.92 9.27 -14.03
C SER A 657 8.02 9.62 -12.83
N PRO A 658 6.74 9.97 -13.06
CA PRO A 658 5.82 10.42 -11.99
C PRO A 658 5.62 9.35 -10.90
N GLU A 659 5.90 8.09 -11.20
CA GLU A 659 5.84 6.98 -10.27
C GLU A 659 6.87 7.07 -9.14
N GLU A 660 7.93 7.87 -9.27
CA GLU A 660 8.85 8.07 -8.14
C GLU A 660 8.25 8.94 -7.03
N ALA A 661 7.09 9.58 -7.26
CA ALA A 661 6.46 10.51 -6.31
C ALA A 661 7.48 11.54 -5.77
N GLU A 662 8.28 12.07 -6.69
CA GLU A 662 9.49 12.82 -6.37
C GLU A 662 9.17 14.20 -5.80
N SER A 663 9.88 14.56 -4.73
CA SER A 663 10.03 15.92 -4.21
C SER A 663 11.52 16.26 -4.15
N ILE A 664 11.91 17.43 -4.66
CA ILE A 664 13.32 17.81 -4.72
C ILE A 664 13.66 18.95 -3.79
N PHE A 665 14.92 18.98 -3.36
CA PHE A 665 15.55 20.11 -2.70
C PHE A 665 16.63 20.68 -3.62
N LEU A 666 16.53 21.97 -3.93
CA LEU A 666 17.62 22.70 -4.57
C LEU A 666 18.84 22.75 -3.64
N PRO A 667 20.08 22.90 -4.16
CA PRO A 667 21.28 23.00 -3.33
C PRO A 667 21.16 24.09 -2.26
N GLY A 668 21.82 23.89 -1.12
CA GLY A 668 21.83 24.87 -0.04
C GLY A 668 20.79 24.68 1.05
N CYS A 669 20.25 23.47 1.18
CA CYS A 669 19.47 23.02 2.32
C CYS A 669 20.38 22.39 3.38
N TYR A 670 20.10 22.71 4.65
CA TYR A 670 20.85 22.23 5.81
C TYR A 670 19.97 21.27 6.60
N PHE A 671 20.45 20.06 6.87
CA PHE A 671 19.70 19.02 7.55
C PHE A 671 20.43 18.61 8.83
N GLN A 672 19.86 18.94 9.98
CA GLN A 672 20.38 18.50 11.27
C GLN A 672 19.94 17.07 11.54
N ILE A 673 20.88 16.20 11.93
CA ILE A 673 20.60 14.79 12.19
C ILE A 673 19.98 14.65 13.58
N ASP A 674 18.78 14.05 13.64
CA ASP A 674 18.04 13.79 14.87
C ASP A 674 18.33 12.38 15.42
N SER A 675 18.48 11.39 14.54
CA SER A 675 18.83 10.03 14.95
C SER A 675 19.56 9.25 13.87
N ILE A 676 20.38 8.30 14.31
CA ILE A 676 21.14 7.36 13.47
C ILE A 676 20.92 5.96 14.04
N GLU A 677 20.29 5.08 13.25
CA GLU A 677 19.93 3.73 13.65
C GLU A 677 20.35 2.73 12.57
N GLU A 678 20.97 1.63 12.99
CA GLU A 678 21.15 0.49 12.10
C GLU A 678 19.88 -0.36 12.14
N VAL A 679 19.12 -0.38 11.04
CA VAL A 679 17.91 -1.19 10.93
C VAL A 679 18.27 -2.50 10.24
N VAL A 680 17.98 -3.61 10.92
CA VAL A 680 18.27 -4.96 10.43
C VAL A 680 16.97 -5.74 10.31
N GLY A 681 16.67 -6.19 9.09
CA GLY A 681 15.62 -7.17 8.82
C GLY A 681 16.21 -8.50 8.36
N ASP A 682 15.34 -9.41 7.89
CA ASP A 682 15.78 -10.76 7.50
C ASP A 682 16.57 -10.79 6.20
N PHE A 683 16.39 -9.77 5.33
CA PHE A 683 17.02 -9.71 4.00
C PHE A 683 17.73 -8.36 3.73
N TYR A 684 17.70 -7.42 4.67
CA TYR A 684 18.31 -6.10 4.52
C TYR A 684 19.01 -5.64 5.79
N ARG A 685 19.99 -4.75 5.60
CA ARG A 685 20.64 -3.99 6.66
C ARG A 685 20.93 -2.59 6.14
N ILE A 686 20.30 -1.58 6.73
CA ILE A 686 20.43 -0.20 6.31
C ILE A 686 20.83 0.69 7.49
N MET A 687 21.49 1.80 7.18
CA MET A 687 21.58 2.90 8.14
C MET A 687 20.40 3.85 7.93
N LYS A 688 19.47 3.91 8.89
CA LYS A 688 18.38 4.90 8.91
C LYS A 688 18.90 6.18 9.56
N VAL A 689 18.85 7.28 8.83
CA VAL A 689 19.23 8.61 9.31
C VAL A 689 18.00 9.49 9.27
N GLN A 690 17.43 9.79 10.43
CA GLN A 690 16.33 10.75 10.52
C GLN A 690 16.91 12.15 10.74
N MET A 691 16.39 13.12 10.02
CA MET A 691 16.88 14.49 10.07
C MET A 691 15.73 15.49 9.89
N GLN A 692 16.04 16.74 10.20
CA GLN A 692 15.15 17.87 10.00
C GLN A 692 15.89 18.99 9.28
N GLU A 693 15.20 19.72 8.42
CA GLU A 693 15.77 20.90 7.78
C GLU A 693 15.84 22.06 8.79
N VAL A 694 16.99 22.72 8.83
CA VAL A 694 17.22 23.91 9.65
C VAL A 694 17.52 25.10 8.75
N ASP A 695 16.99 26.27 9.09
CA ASP A 695 17.22 27.50 8.33
C ASP A 695 18.71 27.84 8.28
N ARG A 696 19.42 27.66 9.41
CA ARG A 696 20.84 27.96 9.55
C ARG A 696 21.53 26.98 10.50
N PRO A 697 22.72 26.47 10.15
CA PRO A 697 23.53 25.74 11.10
C PRO A 697 24.05 26.70 12.19
N ALA A 698 24.18 26.20 13.42
CA ALA A 698 24.80 26.97 14.51
C ALA A 698 26.27 27.30 14.16
N GLN A 699 26.73 28.48 14.55
CA GLN A 699 28.11 28.91 14.30
C GLN A 699 29.12 27.93 14.91
N GLY A 700 30.11 27.52 14.12
CA GLY A 700 31.18 26.62 14.56
C GLY A 700 30.89 25.13 14.39
N LEU A 701 29.70 24.73 13.94
CA LEU A 701 29.43 23.34 13.54
C LEU A 701 30.12 23.01 12.21
N THR A 702 30.68 21.80 12.13
CA THR A 702 31.21 21.28 10.86
C THR A 702 30.03 20.88 10.00
N LEU A 703 30.01 21.36 8.76
CA LEU A 703 29.03 21.00 7.77
C LEU A 703 29.57 19.84 6.95
N TYR A 704 28.72 18.87 6.62
CA TYR A 704 29.10 17.73 5.79
C TYR A 704 28.25 17.70 4.53
N ASP A 705 28.84 17.40 3.39
CA ASP A 705 28.09 17.18 2.15
C ASP A 705 27.20 15.93 2.30
N LEU A 706 25.88 16.08 2.11
CA LEU A 706 24.89 15.01 2.28
C LEU A 706 25.21 13.77 1.43
N ARG A 707 25.80 13.97 0.24
CA ARG A 707 26.12 12.88 -0.68
C ARG A 707 27.36 12.13 -0.22
N THR A 708 28.47 12.84 -0.04
CA THR A 708 29.79 12.24 0.16
C THR A 708 30.19 12.04 1.61
N GLY A 709 29.58 12.79 2.54
CA GLY A 709 30.00 12.86 3.94
C GLY A 709 31.30 13.63 4.18
N GLU A 710 31.85 14.28 3.14
CA GLU A 710 33.05 15.11 3.25
C GLU A 710 32.72 16.48 3.86
N PRO A 711 33.64 17.12 4.60
CA PRO A 711 33.45 18.47 5.11
C PRO A 711 33.11 19.47 4.00
N PHE A 712 32.04 20.23 4.18
CA PHE A 712 31.57 21.23 3.24
C PHE A 712 32.08 22.63 3.61
N SER A 713 32.58 23.34 2.59
CA SER A 713 32.84 24.78 2.67
C SER A 713 32.33 25.46 1.41
N ARG A 714 31.58 26.55 1.58
CA ARG A 714 31.09 27.38 0.48
C ARG A 714 32.23 27.85 -0.44
N ALA A 715 33.37 28.24 0.13
CA ALA A 715 34.52 28.72 -0.65
C ALA A 715 35.10 27.62 -1.55
N GLN A 716 35.22 26.40 -1.01
CA GLN A 716 35.66 25.23 -1.79
C GLN A 716 34.63 24.84 -2.85
N TYR A 717 33.34 24.93 -2.53
CA TYR A 717 32.27 24.68 -3.48
C TYR A 717 32.28 25.69 -4.64
N ALA A 718 32.49 26.98 -4.35
CA ALA A 718 32.63 28.02 -5.37
C ALA A 718 33.84 27.78 -6.29
N LEU A 719 34.98 27.40 -5.71
CA LEU A 719 36.18 27.06 -6.47
C LEU A 719 35.92 25.84 -7.38
N LYS A 720 35.18 24.85 -6.89
CA LYS A 720 34.82 23.64 -7.64
C LYS A 720 34.02 23.95 -8.90
N LEU A 721 33.02 24.83 -8.82
CA LEU A 721 32.15 25.16 -9.96
C LEU A 721 32.77 26.17 -10.93
N GLY A 722 33.70 27.00 -10.46
CA GLY A 722 34.34 28.04 -11.26
C GLY A 722 33.65 29.40 -11.18
N ALA A 723 34.34 30.44 -11.67
CA ALA A 723 33.94 31.84 -11.49
C ALA A 723 32.63 32.22 -12.21
N ASP A 724 32.33 31.58 -13.34
CA ASP A 724 31.10 31.79 -14.11
C ASP A 724 29.86 31.22 -13.42
N ALA A 725 30.03 30.24 -12.53
CA ALA A 725 28.95 29.67 -11.71
C ALA A 725 28.69 30.44 -10.41
N LYS A 726 29.34 31.60 -10.21
CA LYS A 726 29.18 32.42 -8.99
C LYS A 726 27.70 32.72 -8.69
N VAL A 727 26.90 32.97 -9.73
CA VAL A 727 25.46 33.24 -9.58
C VAL A 727 24.71 32.09 -8.92
N LEU A 728 25.03 30.84 -9.26
CA LEU A 728 24.44 29.65 -8.62
C LEU A 728 24.89 29.51 -7.17
N VAL A 729 26.18 29.77 -6.90
CA VAL A 729 26.71 29.70 -5.54
C VAL A 729 26.07 30.76 -4.65
N ASP A 730 25.90 31.98 -5.15
CA ASP A 730 25.24 33.06 -4.40
C ASP A 730 23.75 32.78 -4.21
N ARG A 731 23.08 32.18 -5.20
CA ARG A 731 21.66 31.80 -5.13
C ARG A 731 21.42 30.70 -4.09
N PHE A 732 22.18 29.61 -4.17
CA PHE A 732 21.99 28.43 -3.31
C PHE A 732 22.63 28.61 -1.93
N PHE A 733 23.74 29.35 -1.84
CA PHE A 733 24.48 29.60 -0.60
C PHE A 733 24.69 31.11 -0.43
N PRO A 734 23.67 31.90 -0.09
CA PRO A 734 23.81 33.35 0.05
C PRO A 734 24.73 33.72 1.22
N HIS A 735 25.50 34.81 1.06
CA HIS A 735 26.38 35.34 2.12
C HIS A 735 25.62 36.05 3.25
N ASP A 736 24.51 36.71 2.92
CA ASP A 736 23.63 37.40 3.87
C ASP A 736 22.17 36.98 3.59
N PRO A 737 21.58 36.07 4.38
CA PRO A 737 20.30 35.45 4.04
C PRO A 737 19.09 36.39 4.21
N LEU A 738 19.26 37.55 4.87
CA LEU A 738 18.17 38.51 5.09
C LEU A 738 17.71 39.20 3.79
N ALA A 739 18.51 39.15 2.72
CA ALA A 739 18.15 39.76 1.45
C ALA A 739 17.08 38.97 0.67
N ASN A 740 16.89 37.66 0.91
CA ASN A 740 16.12 36.80 -0.01
C ASN A 740 14.88 36.12 0.57
N LEU A 741 14.57 36.27 1.87
CA LEU A 741 13.31 35.73 2.42
C LEU A 741 12.06 36.47 1.90
N PHE A 742 12.24 37.65 1.28
CA PHE A 742 11.14 38.47 0.74
C PHE A 742 11.47 39.16 -0.60
N SER A 743 12.51 38.75 -1.33
CA SER A 743 12.84 39.43 -2.60
C SER A 743 12.14 38.76 -3.78
N PRO A 744 11.22 39.43 -4.49
CA PRO A 744 10.67 38.95 -5.75
C PRO A 744 11.67 39.27 -6.85
N HIS A 745 12.43 38.28 -7.31
CA HIS A 745 13.19 38.37 -8.55
C HIS A 745 12.76 37.27 -9.51
#